data_AF-A0A8K0VJT2-F1
#
_entry.id   AF-A0A8K0VJT2-F1
#
_cell.length_a   1.000
_cell.length_b   1.000
_cell.length_c   1.000
_cell.angle_alpha   90.00
_cell.angle_beta   90.00
_cell.angle_gamma   90.00
#
_symmetry.space_group_name_H-M   'P 1'
#
loop_
_entity.id
_entity.type
_entity.pdbx_description
1 polymer ?
#
loop_
_entity_poly.entity_id
_entity_poly.type
_entity_poly.pdbx_seq_one_letter_code
_entity_poly.pdbx_strand_id
1 'polypeptide(L)'
;GRLLTTPTRLLKLILPMPFHPKQEHINVPVEDQKGETVEPLALLVHPQQPLSYLERLIQAEIPPLRYNDRDKLPDIVFRAEADQEESHHHKDRRDTNVASYSGLGHEGPDKKHTTWVRWSGSTEVGDFIRDAARGTEFAIDIEGHGKELRVAVPSFKDRTYYMRMQLRRMSREIDAMAKVKSECDQLAHQGAHRLAQGGFAALATWWGVVYYITFHTEMGWDLVEPVTYLAGLTTIMGGYLWFLFISRDLSYKAAMKLTVSKRQNALYQERGLDPSKWEHLVHEANGLRREIKMAAAEYDAEWDETKDLSEDVKELEVRDQSPTPSPAVTASDEMAPQVIHLPDGQTFTVTPVFAGLGFKSHELNTHRHAFPIGWTVVLNTEADSDDDGDEDDDDDKDTDTDRHGAENGHGVFLDGDKGAAARVKRHIHSFAKPTLQGDNLFISSIANPSSSEFKPAASPTRQIAMMLWITLYWYFHQPEPDSQVPAGAAKATPLGAKPRGEWKINIKRDGVLRGRNLIPKLERMGLIASADTAVGTSVDDNGEGWTRMFVTRRMFWQLPGRLFLFSLQPNRSMSSFPGSPTSSRPGSPTRGEGAHSPHYHSPHSSFGRLDTDLPGGPIPTTMVTIPSFPIGPFFSSSHLPTYYPPPPLQYIFTNNIRHPLRPKPPRMGEVFYTRFVPSVGQYLSFRVASSSTKPVPYYGPVGLDPPVNVQTTTLSDNDLMKMWMGKPRVNAFWGDYGPDFLTNSLNQPHSFPVIGQWDGVPFGYFEIYWVKEDILGRHLGNEAGEWDRGLHVLIGEEWARGRVPVWLSGLVHWCLTSDYRTMNICLEPRVDNARFLQRLEYSGFCREKQISFPHKQSWYVRMRREQWEGPAL
;
A
#
# COMPACT_ATOMS: atom_id res chain seq x y z
N GLY A 1 -13.06 -47.52 0.62
CA GLY A 1 -12.88 -46.56 -0.49
C GLY A 1 -11.54 -45.86 -0.37
N ARG A 2 -11.16 -45.07 -1.39
CA ARG A 2 -9.96 -44.21 -1.37
C ARG A 2 -10.28 -42.87 -2.01
N LEU A 3 -9.67 -41.79 -1.51
CA LEU A 3 -9.73 -40.47 -2.11
C LEU A 3 -8.34 -40.09 -2.64
N LEU A 4 -8.23 -39.96 -3.97
CA LEU A 4 -6.96 -39.70 -4.66
C LEU A 4 -6.85 -38.24 -5.08
N THR A 5 -5.66 -37.68 -4.95
CA THR A 5 -5.31 -36.34 -5.44
C THR A 5 -4.96 -36.41 -6.93
N THR A 6 -5.34 -35.37 -7.68
CA THR A 6 -5.01 -35.24 -9.12
C THR A 6 -4.15 -34.01 -9.38
N PRO A 7 -3.41 -33.94 -10.50
CA PRO A 7 -2.62 -32.76 -10.86
C PRO A 7 -3.46 -31.47 -11.03
N THR A 8 -4.75 -31.58 -11.35
CA THR A 8 -5.63 -30.45 -11.69
C THR A 8 -6.43 -29.90 -10.51
N ARG A 9 -5.95 -30.08 -9.27
CA ARG A 9 -6.63 -29.73 -8.00
C ARG A 9 -7.98 -30.42 -7.75
N LEU A 10 -8.40 -31.34 -8.61
CA LEU A 10 -9.57 -32.20 -8.41
C LEU A 10 -9.21 -33.40 -7.51
N LEU A 11 -10.22 -33.96 -6.86
CA LEU A 11 -10.11 -35.18 -6.07
C LEU A 11 -10.92 -36.29 -6.75
N LYS A 12 -10.33 -37.49 -6.88
CA LYS A 12 -10.99 -38.67 -7.40
C LYS A 12 -11.37 -39.60 -6.25
N LEU A 13 -12.65 -39.65 -5.92
CA LEU A 13 -13.22 -40.51 -4.88
C LEU A 13 -13.58 -41.87 -5.50
N ILE A 14 -13.08 -42.96 -4.91
CA ILE A 14 -13.34 -44.34 -5.33
C ILE A 14 -14.06 -45.08 -4.20
N LEU A 15 -15.32 -45.47 -4.44
CA LEU A 15 -16.21 -46.11 -3.48
C LEU A 15 -16.53 -47.55 -3.92
N PRO A 16 -16.26 -48.58 -3.10
CA PRO A 16 -16.77 -49.93 -3.35
C PRO A 16 -18.27 -49.94 -3.04
N MET A 17 -19.10 -49.89 -4.08
CA MET A 17 -20.56 -49.86 -3.90
C MET A 17 -21.08 -51.26 -3.52
N PRO A 18 -21.90 -51.39 -2.47
CA PRO A 18 -22.43 -52.67 -2.02
C PRO A 18 -23.66 -53.14 -2.83
N PHE A 19 -24.14 -52.32 -3.77
CA PHE A 19 -25.34 -52.55 -4.56
C PHE A 19 -25.00 -52.99 -5.98
N HIS A 20 -25.77 -53.95 -6.51
CA HIS A 20 -25.61 -54.38 -7.90
C HIS A 20 -26.35 -53.40 -8.83
N PRO A 21 -25.85 -53.04 -10.03
CA PRO A 21 -26.52 -52.11 -10.95
C PRO A 21 -27.89 -52.57 -11.48
N LYS A 22 -28.30 -53.80 -11.17
CA LYS A 22 -29.64 -54.35 -11.48
C LYS A 22 -30.58 -54.43 -10.26
N GLN A 23 -30.15 -53.93 -9.10
CA GLN A 23 -30.94 -53.96 -7.86
C GLN A 23 -31.99 -52.84 -7.89
N GLU A 24 -33.28 -53.17 -7.77
CA GLU A 24 -34.37 -52.18 -7.86
C GLU A 24 -34.50 -51.31 -6.59
N HIS A 25 -34.20 -51.87 -5.41
CA HIS A 25 -34.34 -51.18 -4.13
C HIS A 25 -33.22 -51.53 -3.14
N ILE A 26 -32.71 -50.55 -2.38
CA ILE A 26 -31.65 -50.73 -1.36
C ILE A 26 -32.00 -51.81 -0.32
N ASN A 27 -33.26 -51.80 0.16
CA ASN A 27 -33.72 -52.66 1.26
C ASN A 27 -34.13 -54.07 0.83
N VAL A 28 -34.18 -54.36 -0.48
CA VAL A 28 -34.63 -55.66 -0.99
C VAL A 28 -33.39 -56.48 -1.39
N PRO A 29 -33.10 -57.61 -0.72
CA PRO A 29 -32.01 -58.48 -1.13
C PRO A 29 -32.35 -59.13 -2.48
N VAL A 30 -31.42 -59.04 -3.44
CA VAL A 30 -31.52 -59.76 -4.71
C VAL A 30 -31.24 -61.24 -4.45
N GLU A 31 -32.17 -62.13 -4.81
CA GLU A 31 -31.95 -63.58 -4.71
C GLU A 31 -30.88 -64.05 -5.71
N ASP A 32 -29.92 -64.84 -5.20
CA ASP A 32 -28.89 -65.60 -5.91
C ASP A 32 -28.16 -64.96 -7.11
N GLN A 33 -27.21 -64.07 -6.81
CA GLN A 33 -26.03 -63.81 -7.68
C GLN A 33 -24.70 -63.87 -6.89
N LYS A 34 -24.38 -65.06 -6.36
CA LYS A 34 -23.05 -65.34 -5.78
C LYS A 34 -21.99 -65.46 -6.88
N GLY A 35 -21.35 -64.34 -7.24
CA GLY A 35 -20.10 -64.40 -8.02
C GLY A 35 -19.69 -63.13 -8.79
N GLU A 36 -20.61 -62.22 -9.12
CA GLU A 36 -20.26 -61.02 -9.89
C GLU A 36 -19.67 -59.93 -8.98
N THR A 37 -18.44 -59.48 -9.31
CA THR A 37 -17.76 -58.40 -8.60
C THR A 37 -18.26 -57.04 -9.10
N VAL A 38 -19.00 -56.32 -8.26
CA VAL A 38 -19.47 -54.95 -8.54
C VAL A 38 -18.28 -54.01 -8.75
N GLU A 39 -18.29 -53.25 -9.84
CA GLU A 39 -17.26 -52.24 -10.11
C GLU A 39 -17.36 -51.06 -9.12
N PRO A 40 -16.22 -50.52 -8.63
CA PRO A 40 -16.24 -49.41 -7.69
C PRO A 40 -16.60 -48.09 -8.39
N LEU A 41 -17.54 -47.34 -7.81
CA LEU A 41 -17.95 -46.02 -8.28
C LEU A 41 -16.77 -45.04 -8.18
N ALA A 42 -16.49 -44.32 -9.27
CA ALA A 42 -15.41 -43.34 -9.36
C ALA A 42 -15.98 -41.93 -9.64
N LEU A 43 -16.04 -41.09 -8.60
CA LEU A 43 -16.52 -39.71 -8.70
C LEU A 43 -15.34 -38.74 -8.76
N LEU A 44 -15.50 -37.66 -9.53
CA LEU A 44 -14.54 -36.56 -9.61
C LEU A 44 -15.17 -35.32 -8.97
N VAL A 45 -14.55 -34.79 -7.92
CA VAL A 45 -15.08 -33.66 -7.14
C VAL A 45 -14.07 -32.54 -7.00
N HIS A 46 -14.56 -31.31 -7.00
CA HIS A 46 -13.75 -30.12 -6.73
C HIS A 46 -13.78 -29.79 -5.23
N PRO A 47 -12.65 -29.44 -4.58
CA PRO A 47 -12.62 -29.22 -3.13
C PRO A 47 -13.62 -28.18 -2.60
N GLN A 48 -13.95 -27.15 -3.40
CA GLN A 48 -14.91 -26.09 -3.02
C GLN A 48 -16.39 -26.48 -3.21
N GLN A 49 -16.70 -27.69 -3.70
CA GLN A 49 -18.08 -28.16 -3.76
C GLN A 49 -18.54 -28.55 -2.35
N PRO A 50 -19.81 -28.27 -1.97
CA PRO A 50 -20.35 -28.67 -0.67
C PRO A 50 -20.61 -30.18 -0.62
N LEU A 51 -20.58 -30.77 0.57
CA LEU A 51 -20.88 -32.20 0.78
C LEU A 51 -22.26 -32.62 0.24
N SER A 52 -23.26 -31.73 0.25
CA SER A 52 -24.59 -31.95 -0.35
C SER A 52 -24.57 -32.11 -1.88
N TYR A 53 -23.53 -31.63 -2.56
CA TYR A 53 -23.32 -31.93 -3.99
C TYR A 53 -22.78 -33.35 -4.17
N LEU A 54 -21.85 -33.78 -3.32
CA LEU A 54 -21.33 -35.15 -3.31
C LEU A 54 -22.40 -36.17 -2.89
N GLU A 55 -23.24 -35.84 -1.90
CA GLU A 55 -24.45 -36.58 -1.53
C GLU A 55 -25.32 -36.84 -2.78
N ARG A 56 -25.66 -35.79 -3.53
CA ARG A 56 -26.49 -35.91 -4.73
C ARG A 56 -25.86 -36.73 -5.85
N LEU A 57 -24.54 -36.64 -6.02
CA LEU A 57 -23.80 -37.50 -6.96
C LEU A 57 -23.89 -38.97 -6.54
N ILE A 58 -23.74 -39.30 -5.26
CA ILE A 58 -23.88 -40.68 -4.79
C ILE A 58 -25.33 -41.14 -4.87
N GLN A 59 -26.31 -40.28 -4.54
CA GLN A 59 -27.75 -40.55 -4.67
C GLN A 59 -28.19 -40.85 -6.11
N ALA A 60 -27.52 -40.28 -7.13
CA ALA A 60 -27.80 -40.57 -8.53
C ALA A 60 -27.28 -41.95 -8.99
N GLU A 61 -26.29 -42.50 -8.28
CA GLU A 61 -25.57 -43.75 -8.62
C GLU A 61 -25.97 -44.94 -7.73
N ILE A 62 -27.04 -44.79 -6.93
CA ILE A 62 -27.60 -45.85 -6.07
C ILE A 62 -29.10 -46.03 -6.32
N PRO A 63 -29.63 -47.26 -6.15
CA PRO A 63 -31.06 -47.49 -6.30
C PRO A 63 -31.88 -46.78 -5.22
N PRO A 64 -33.18 -46.51 -5.46
CA PRO A 64 -34.04 -45.86 -4.48
C PRO A 64 -34.30 -46.72 -3.24
N LEU A 65 -34.66 -46.04 -2.15
CA LEU A 65 -35.10 -46.63 -0.90
C LEU A 65 -36.63 -46.78 -0.89
N ARG A 66 -37.14 -48.01 -0.84
CA ARG A 66 -38.58 -48.26 -0.70
C ARG A 66 -39.02 -48.10 0.75
N TYR A 67 -39.96 -47.17 0.99
CA TYR A 67 -40.51 -46.88 2.32
C TYR A 67 -42.02 -46.61 2.21
N ASN A 68 -42.84 -47.37 2.94
CA ASN A 68 -44.31 -47.29 2.90
C ASN A 68 -44.90 -47.28 1.47
N ASP A 69 -44.45 -48.22 0.64
CA ASP A 69 -44.81 -48.37 -0.79
C ASP A 69 -44.61 -47.11 -1.66
N ARG A 70 -43.63 -46.28 -1.29
CA ARG A 70 -43.12 -45.18 -2.11
C ARG A 70 -41.60 -45.25 -2.21
N ASP A 71 -41.09 -44.81 -3.35
CA ASP A 71 -39.66 -44.63 -3.54
C ASP A 71 -39.20 -43.29 -2.95
N LYS A 72 -38.11 -43.36 -2.19
CA LYS A 72 -37.44 -42.23 -1.55
C LYS A 72 -35.97 -42.26 -1.92
N LEU A 73 -35.34 -41.10 -2.12
CA LEU A 73 -33.87 -41.02 -2.14
C LEU A 73 -33.34 -41.24 -0.71
N PRO A 74 -32.29 -42.06 -0.51
CA PRO A 74 -31.69 -42.28 0.81
C PRO A 74 -30.93 -41.05 1.31
N ASP A 75 -31.04 -40.71 2.59
CA ASP A 75 -30.15 -39.75 3.27
C ASP A 75 -28.72 -40.33 3.28
N ILE A 76 -27.72 -39.48 3.02
CA ILE A 76 -26.31 -39.86 3.04
C ILE A 76 -25.57 -38.97 4.04
N VAL A 77 -24.94 -39.60 5.02
CA VAL A 77 -24.33 -38.91 6.16
C VAL A 77 -22.82 -39.14 6.19
N PHE A 78 -22.07 -38.06 5.99
CA PHE A 78 -20.61 -38.04 6.16
C PHE A 78 -20.27 -37.90 7.65
N ARG A 79 -19.37 -38.77 8.14
CA ARG A 79 -18.85 -38.72 9.51
C ARG A 79 -17.33 -38.77 9.52
N ALA A 80 -16.71 -38.04 10.44
CA ALA A 80 -15.26 -38.07 10.69
C ALA A 80 -14.96 -38.29 12.17
N GLU A 81 -13.71 -38.64 12.48
CA GLU A 81 -13.22 -38.81 13.84
C GLU A 81 -13.18 -37.47 14.60
N ALA A 82 -13.61 -37.47 15.86
CA ALA A 82 -13.55 -36.31 16.75
C ALA A 82 -12.67 -36.55 17.98
N ASP A 83 -12.08 -35.45 18.49
CA ASP A 83 -11.19 -35.45 19.65
C ASP A 83 -11.95 -35.86 20.94
N GLN A 84 -11.46 -36.90 21.62
CA GLN A 84 -11.71 -37.14 23.04
C GLN A 84 -10.38 -37.38 23.77
N GLU A 85 -10.02 -36.47 24.68
CA GLU A 85 -9.15 -36.80 25.80
C GLU A 85 -10.00 -37.57 26.84
N GLU A 86 -9.84 -38.90 26.90
CA GLU A 86 -10.31 -39.67 28.06
C GLU A 86 -9.40 -39.40 29.28
N SER A 87 -9.62 -38.28 29.96
CA SER A 87 -8.92 -37.95 31.21
C SER A 87 -9.75 -38.32 32.45
N HIS A 88 -9.94 -39.62 32.71
CA HIS A 88 -10.30 -40.10 34.04
C HIS A 88 -9.09 -40.00 35.00
N HIS A 89 -8.67 -38.78 35.38
CA HIS A 89 -8.16 -38.44 36.73
C HIS A 89 -7.67 -36.97 36.85
N HIS A 90 -8.07 -36.35 37.97
CA HIS A 90 -7.49 -35.19 38.65
C HIS A 90 -7.40 -33.79 37.99
N LYS A 91 -7.93 -32.82 38.75
CA LYS A 91 -7.75 -31.36 38.71
C LYS A 91 -6.44 -30.86 38.06
N ASP A 92 -6.53 -30.34 36.84
CA ASP A 92 -6.03 -29.00 36.46
C ASP A 92 -6.49 -28.65 35.04
N ARG A 93 -7.68 -28.06 34.89
CA ARG A 93 -8.19 -27.61 33.59
C ARG A 93 -7.65 -26.21 33.26
N ARG A 94 -6.68 -26.16 32.34
CA ARG A 94 -6.59 -25.05 31.37
C ARG A 94 -7.39 -25.48 30.15
N ASP A 95 -8.37 -24.69 29.73
CA ASP A 95 -9.22 -25.07 28.59
C ASP A 95 -8.44 -25.00 27.26
N THR A 96 -8.04 -26.17 26.76
CA THR A 96 -7.43 -26.37 25.43
C THR A 96 -8.51 -26.37 24.35
N ASN A 97 -8.98 -25.18 23.96
CA ASN A 97 -9.95 -24.99 22.87
C ASN A 97 -9.32 -25.11 21.46
N VAL A 98 -8.28 -25.95 21.31
CA VAL A 98 -7.51 -26.10 20.06
C VAL A 98 -7.62 -27.55 19.62
N ALA A 99 -8.29 -27.78 18.48
CA ALA A 99 -8.39 -29.12 17.91
C ALA A 99 -7.01 -29.63 17.50
N SER A 100 -6.72 -30.90 17.77
CA SER A 100 -5.43 -31.50 17.43
C SER A 100 -5.38 -31.83 15.94
N TYR A 101 -4.25 -31.57 15.27
CA TYR A 101 -4.04 -31.94 13.86
C TYR A 101 -2.80 -32.83 13.77
N SER A 102 -2.88 -33.91 12.99
CA SER A 102 -1.79 -34.88 12.83
C SER A 102 -1.14 -34.83 11.44
N GLY A 103 -1.90 -34.42 10.42
CA GLY A 103 -1.45 -34.32 9.03
C GLY A 103 -1.17 -35.65 8.31
N LEU A 104 -1.27 -36.77 9.05
CA LEU A 104 -0.88 -38.10 8.57
C LEU A 104 -1.96 -38.76 7.71
N GLY A 105 -3.26 -38.46 7.90
CA GLY A 105 -4.33 -39.16 7.21
C GLY A 105 -4.21 -40.68 7.38
N HIS A 106 -4.33 -41.43 6.28
CA HIS A 106 -4.17 -42.89 6.26
C HIS A 106 -2.78 -43.42 6.71
N GLU A 107 -1.75 -42.57 6.79
CA GLU A 107 -0.45 -42.94 7.36
C GLU A 107 -0.42 -42.89 8.91
N GLY A 108 -1.54 -42.48 9.54
CA GLY A 108 -1.69 -42.37 10.99
C GLY A 108 -1.81 -43.72 11.72
N PRO A 109 -1.57 -43.76 13.04
CA PRO A 109 -1.76 -44.95 13.85
C PRO A 109 -3.26 -45.23 14.09
N ASP A 110 -3.73 -46.42 13.71
CA ASP A 110 -5.12 -46.84 13.96
C ASP A 110 -5.43 -46.92 15.47
N LYS A 111 -6.43 -46.15 15.91
CA LYS A 111 -6.97 -46.21 17.28
C LYS A 111 -8.08 -47.25 17.37
N LYS A 112 -8.08 -48.07 18.44
CA LYS A 112 -9.08 -49.13 18.66
C LYS A 112 -10.50 -48.63 19.00
N HIS A 113 -10.61 -47.39 19.45
CA HIS A 113 -11.90 -46.70 19.68
C HIS A 113 -11.79 -45.28 19.13
N THR A 114 -12.68 -44.95 18.20
CA THR A 114 -12.80 -43.63 17.57
C THR A 114 -14.22 -43.10 17.74
N THR A 115 -14.37 -41.81 18.03
CA THR A 115 -15.69 -41.17 18.14
C THR A 115 -16.07 -40.53 16.82
N TRP A 116 -17.28 -40.78 16.33
CA TRP A 116 -17.72 -40.40 14.99
C TRP A 116 -18.76 -39.28 15.05
N VAL A 117 -18.48 -38.15 14.40
CA VAL A 117 -19.35 -36.96 14.38
C VAL A 117 -19.90 -36.70 12.98
N ARG A 118 -21.22 -36.43 12.87
CA ARG A 118 -21.90 -36.04 11.62
C ARG A 118 -21.48 -34.65 11.17
N TRP A 119 -21.15 -34.51 9.89
CA TRP A 119 -20.86 -33.22 9.26
C TRP A 119 -22.08 -32.63 8.54
N SER A 120 -22.06 -31.31 8.33
CA SER A 120 -23.11 -30.60 7.60
C SER A 120 -22.95 -30.78 6.09
N GLY A 121 -24.06 -31.03 5.37
CA GLY A 121 -24.08 -31.03 3.91
C GLY A 121 -23.70 -29.67 3.27
N SER A 122 -23.62 -28.59 4.05
CA SER A 122 -23.17 -27.28 3.59
C SER A 122 -21.65 -27.06 3.64
N THR A 123 -20.88 -27.96 4.27
CA THR A 123 -19.42 -27.83 4.38
C THR A 123 -18.73 -28.16 3.06
N GLU A 124 -17.68 -27.41 2.70
CA GLU A 124 -16.85 -27.71 1.52
C GLU A 124 -16.10 -29.05 1.69
N VAL A 125 -16.00 -29.84 0.61
CA VAL A 125 -15.28 -31.13 0.60
C VAL A 125 -13.83 -30.95 1.05
N GLY A 126 -13.15 -29.87 0.63
CA GLY A 126 -11.76 -29.59 1.00
C GLY A 126 -11.56 -29.38 2.50
N ASP A 127 -12.45 -28.63 3.15
CA ASP A 127 -12.40 -28.38 4.59
C ASP A 127 -12.77 -29.65 5.39
N PHE A 128 -13.79 -30.40 4.94
CA PHE A 128 -14.13 -31.70 5.53
C PHE A 128 -12.96 -32.68 5.46
N ILE A 129 -12.27 -32.78 4.32
CA ILE A 129 -11.13 -33.68 4.15
C ILE A 129 -9.90 -33.23 4.96
N ARG A 130 -9.69 -31.93 5.15
CA ARG A 130 -8.64 -31.42 6.05
C ARG A 130 -8.90 -31.81 7.51
N ASP A 131 -10.16 -31.69 7.96
CA ASP A 131 -10.56 -32.06 9.32
C ASP A 131 -10.52 -33.58 9.53
N ALA A 132 -11.01 -34.35 8.55
CA ALA A 132 -10.95 -35.81 8.55
C ALA A 132 -9.51 -36.37 8.53
N ALA A 133 -8.52 -35.62 8.02
CA ALA A 133 -7.11 -36.03 7.99
C ALA A 133 -6.43 -36.13 9.37
N ARG A 134 -7.16 -35.81 10.45
CA ARG A 134 -6.79 -36.20 11.82
C ARG A 134 -6.75 -37.71 12.01
N GLY A 135 -7.73 -38.41 11.44
CA GLY A 135 -7.88 -39.87 11.47
C GLY A 135 -7.40 -40.54 10.17
N THR A 136 -7.40 -41.87 10.17
CA THR A 136 -6.97 -42.68 9.01
C THR A 136 -8.04 -42.77 7.91
N GLU A 137 -9.32 -42.72 8.31
CA GLU A 137 -10.48 -42.88 7.44
C GLU A 137 -11.66 -42.00 7.85
N PHE A 138 -12.52 -41.66 6.88
CA PHE A 138 -13.85 -41.09 7.13
C PHE A 138 -14.96 -42.09 6.77
N ALA A 139 -16.16 -41.89 7.33
CA ALA A 139 -17.31 -42.75 7.09
C ALA A 139 -18.34 -42.09 6.18
N ILE A 140 -19.00 -42.89 5.36
CA ILE A 140 -20.21 -42.56 4.62
C ILE A 140 -21.29 -43.57 5.05
N ASP A 141 -22.33 -43.07 5.68
CA ASP A 141 -23.50 -43.83 6.12
C ASP A 141 -24.66 -43.59 5.13
N ILE A 142 -25.34 -44.66 4.72
CA ILE A 142 -26.36 -44.62 3.65
C ILE A 142 -27.66 -45.19 4.21
N GLU A 143 -28.73 -44.40 4.21
CA GLU A 143 -30.04 -44.81 4.72
C GLU A 143 -30.54 -46.09 4.02
N GLY A 144 -30.84 -47.12 4.82
CA GLY A 144 -31.24 -48.45 4.36
C GLY A 144 -30.10 -49.48 4.28
N HIS A 145 -28.83 -49.05 4.29
CA HIS A 145 -27.69 -49.97 4.32
C HIS A 145 -27.05 -50.07 5.71
N GLY A 146 -27.17 -51.25 6.34
CA GLY A 146 -26.70 -51.47 7.72
C GLY A 146 -25.18 -51.51 7.95
N LYS A 147 -24.36 -51.03 7.00
CA LYS A 147 -22.89 -50.97 7.11
C LYS A 147 -22.38 -49.62 6.61
N GLU A 148 -21.58 -48.93 7.41
CA GLU A 148 -20.91 -47.69 7.00
C GLU A 148 -19.80 -48.00 5.99
N LEU A 149 -19.68 -47.18 4.92
CA LEU A 149 -18.57 -47.25 3.98
C LEU A 149 -17.40 -46.42 4.52
N ARG A 150 -16.24 -47.05 4.72
CA ARG A 150 -15.00 -46.36 5.11
C ARG A 150 -14.20 -45.88 3.90
N VAL A 151 -13.60 -44.70 3.98
CA VAL A 151 -12.77 -44.09 2.93
C VAL A 151 -11.48 -43.54 3.52
N ALA A 152 -10.34 -44.03 3.04
CA ALA A 152 -9.03 -43.54 3.47
C ALA A 152 -8.81 -42.07 3.07
N VAL A 153 -8.33 -41.25 4.02
CA VAL A 153 -8.07 -39.82 3.83
C VAL A 153 -6.63 -39.61 3.32
N PRO A 154 -6.39 -38.83 2.25
CA PRO A 154 -5.04 -38.58 1.73
C PRO A 154 -4.18 -37.82 2.75
N SER A 155 -2.92 -38.25 2.91
CA SER A 155 -1.96 -37.59 3.79
C SER A 155 -1.49 -36.24 3.21
N PHE A 156 -0.79 -35.44 4.02
CA PHE A 156 -0.05 -34.27 3.51
C PHE A 156 0.88 -34.64 2.34
N LYS A 157 1.52 -35.82 2.39
CA LYS A 157 2.44 -36.28 1.34
C LYS A 157 1.70 -36.56 0.03
N ASP A 158 0.51 -37.16 0.09
CA ASP A 158 -0.34 -37.45 -1.06
C ASP A 158 -0.90 -36.17 -1.70
N ARG A 159 -1.36 -35.22 -0.87
CA ARG A 159 -1.86 -33.92 -1.36
C ARG A 159 -0.78 -33.14 -2.11
N THR A 160 0.46 -33.21 -1.64
CA THR A 160 1.59 -32.44 -2.21
C THR A 160 2.43 -33.21 -3.23
N TYR A 161 2.18 -34.50 -3.48
CA TYR A 161 3.03 -35.36 -4.31
C TYR A 161 3.36 -34.76 -5.68
N TYR A 162 2.34 -34.39 -6.48
CA TYR A 162 2.55 -33.81 -7.81
C TYR A 162 3.22 -32.44 -7.76
N MET A 163 2.92 -31.63 -6.74
CA MET A 163 3.51 -30.30 -6.56
C MET A 163 5.00 -30.40 -6.22
N ARG A 164 5.37 -31.34 -5.34
CA ARG A 164 6.76 -31.64 -4.99
C ARG A 164 7.52 -32.25 -6.18
N MET A 165 6.89 -33.12 -6.95
CA MET A 165 7.47 -33.66 -8.19
C MET A 165 7.78 -32.55 -9.22
N GLN A 166 6.85 -31.63 -9.43
CA GLN A 166 7.07 -30.46 -10.31
C GLN A 166 8.16 -29.53 -9.76
N LEU A 167 8.17 -29.26 -8.45
CA LEU A 167 9.20 -28.44 -7.80
C LEU A 167 10.59 -29.06 -7.93
N ARG A 168 10.75 -30.38 -7.70
CA ARG A 168 12.02 -31.10 -7.91
C ARG A 168 12.51 -30.96 -9.35
N ARG A 169 11.61 -31.10 -10.34
CA ARG A 169 11.96 -30.92 -11.77
C ARG A 169 12.46 -29.51 -12.07
N MET A 170 11.75 -28.48 -11.60
CA MET A 170 12.16 -27.08 -11.80
C MET A 170 13.45 -26.75 -11.06
N SER A 171 13.65 -27.24 -9.84
CA SER A 171 14.89 -27.00 -9.09
C SER A 171 16.10 -27.51 -9.86
N ARG A 172 16.05 -28.74 -10.41
CA ARG A 172 17.16 -29.29 -11.22
C ARG A 172 17.46 -28.45 -12.47
N GLU A 173 16.44 -27.86 -13.11
CA GLU A 173 16.64 -26.96 -14.26
C GLU A 173 17.22 -25.60 -13.84
N ILE A 174 16.75 -25.04 -12.71
CA ILE A 174 17.29 -23.81 -12.11
C ILE A 174 18.75 -24.01 -11.70
N ASP A 175 19.11 -25.15 -11.08
CA ASP A 175 20.46 -25.46 -10.63
C ASP A 175 21.43 -25.61 -11.81
N ALA A 176 21.00 -26.26 -12.90
CA ALA A 176 21.76 -26.36 -14.13
C ALA A 176 22.04 -24.98 -14.76
N MET A 177 21.02 -24.13 -14.86
CA MET A 177 21.15 -22.75 -15.37
C MET A 177 22.00 -21.87 -14.43
N ALA A 178 21.84 -22.00 -13.11
CA ALA A 178 22.58 -21.25 -12.11
C ALA A 178 24.09 -21.54 -12.17
N LYS A 179 24.48 -22.79 -12.45
CA LYS A 179 25.89 -23.14 -12.68
C LYS A 179 26.47 -22.39 -13.89
N VAL A 180 25.79 -22.43 -15.04
CA VAL A 180 26.23 -21.72 -16.26
C VAL A 180 26.29 -20.20 -16.01
N LYS A 181 25.29 -19.65 -15.32
CA LYS A 181 25.23 -18.24 -14.92
C LYS A 181 26.43 -17.84 -14.05
N SER A 182 26.74 -18.62 -13.02
CA SER A 182 27.88 -18.38 -12.11
C SER A 182 29.22 -18.35 -12.85
N GLU A 183 29.44 -19.27 -13.79
CA GLU A 183 30.66 -19.29 -14.62
C GLU A 183 30.77 -18.04 -15.53
N CYS A 184 29.67 -17.62 -16.16
CA CYS A 184 29.62 -16.38 -16.95
C CYS A 184 29.88 -15.13 -16.09
N ASP A 185 29.27 -15.04 -14.91
CA ASP A 185 29.41 -13.93 -13.97
C ASP A 185 30.88 -13.81 -13.51
N GLN A 186 31.53 -14.94 -13.20
CA GLN A 186 32.95 -14.99 -12.84
C GLN A 186 33.86 -14.54 -14.00
N LEU A 187 33.60 -14.99 -15.23
CA LEU A 187 34.36 -14.60 -16.44
C LEU A 187 34.16 -13.12 -16.81
N ALA A 188 32.99 -12.54 -16.56
CA ALA A 188 32.73 -11.11 -16.73
C ALA A 188 33.57 -10.28 -15.76
N HIS A 189 33.60 -10.67 -14.48
CA HIS A 189 34.39 -9.99 -13.45
C HIS A 189 35.91 -10.09 -13.66
N GLN A 190 36.42 -11.25 -14.11
CA GLN A 190 37.84 -11.38 -14.48
C GLN A 190 38.26 -10.42 -15.59
N GLY A 191 37.37 -10.14 -16.55
CA GLY A 191 37.60 -9.15 -17.60
C GLY A 191 37.83 -7.74 -17.07
N ALA A 192 36.99 -7.30 -16.14
CA ALA A 192 37.14 -5.98 -15.49
C ALA A 192 38.43 -5.89 -14.65
N HIS A 193 38.82 -6.98 -13.97
CA HIS A 193 40.06 -7.01 -13.19
C HIS A 193 41.32 -6.89 -14.07
N ARG A 194 41.35 -7.54 -15.25
CA ARG A 194 42.47 -7.39 -16.20
C ARG A 194 42.61 -5.96 -16.74
N LEU A 195 41.50 -5.25 -16.97
CA LEU A 195 41.53 -3.84 -17.37
C LEU A 195 42.12 -2.95 -16.26
N ALA A 196 41.75 -3.20 -14.99
CA ALA A 196 42.33 -2.48 -13.85
C ALA A 196 43.84 -2.76 -13.69
N GLN A 197 44.28 -4.01 -13.88
CA GLN A 197 45.71 -4.38 -13.90
C GLN A 197 46.48 -3.67 -15.02
N GLY A 198 45.89 -3.55 -16.22
CA GLY A 198 46.48 -2.80 -17.34
C GLY A 198 46.65 -1.31 -17.03
N GLY A 199 45.63 -0.68 -16.42
CA GLY A 199 45.73 0.71 -15.95
C GLY A 199 46.81 0.92 -14.90
N PHE A 200 46.94 0.00 -13.94
CA PHE A 200 48.01 0.02 -12.93
C PHE A 200 49.41 -0.12 -13.57
N ALA A 201 49.58 -1.03 -14.52
CA ALA A 201 50.84 -1.21 -15.24
C ALA A 201 51.24 0.05 -16.03
N ALA A 202 50.29 0.73 -16.67
CA ALA A 202 50.54 1.99 -17.37
C ALA A 202 51.00 3.10 -16.41
N LEU A 203 50.36 3.23 -15.24
CA LEU A 203 50.76 4.18 -14.20
C LEU A 203 52.15 3.88 -13.62
N ALA A 204 52.47 2.60 -13.37
CA ALA A 204 53.79 2.19 -12.91
C ALA A 204 54.88 2.46 -13.97
N THR A 205 54.57 2.22 -15.25
CA THR A 205 55.47 2.55 -16.37
C THR A 205 55.71 4.05 -16.47
N TRP A 206 54.65 4.87 -16.37
CA TRP A 206 54.75 6.33 -16.38
C TRP A 206 55.61 6.85 -15.21
N TRP A 207 55.39 6.33 -13.99
CA TRP A 207 56.21 6.66 -12.83
C TRP A 207 57.69 6.31 -13.04
N GLY A 208 57.98 5.13 -13.61
CA GLY A 208 59.35 4.73 -13.95
C GLY A 208 60.01 5.63 -15.00
N VAL A 209 59.26 6.07 -16.02
CA VAL A 209 59.73 7.02 -17.03
C VAL A 209 60.06 8.39 -16.40
N VAL A 210 59.15 8.93 -15.58
CA VAL A 210 59.37 10.20 -14.87
C VAL A 210 60.57 10.11 -13.94
N TYR A 211 60.71 9.02 -13.17
CA TYR A 211 61.87 8.76 -12.31
C TYR A 211 63.17 8.71 -13.13
N TYR A 212 63.21 7.95 -14.22
CA TYR A 212 64.41 7.80 -15.04
C TYR A 212 64.85 9.12 -15.70
N ILE A 213 63.90 9.88 -16.26
CA ILE A 213 64.21 11.19 -16.86
C ILE A 213 64.71 12.18 -15.80
N THR A 214 64.13 12.16 -14.59
CA THR A 214 64.51 13.09 -13.51
C THR A 214 65.89 12.77 -12.91
N PHE A 215 66.22 11.49 -12.69
CA PHE A 215 67.41 11.08 -11.93
C PHE A 215 68.57 10.53 -12.77
N HIS A 216 68.32 10.09 -14.02
CA HIS A 216 69.34 9.49 -14.90
C HIS A 216 69.57 10.27 -16.19
N THR A 217 68.98 11.47 -16.35
CA THR A 217 69.16 12.32 -17.53
C THR A 217 69.46 13.76 -17.13
N GLU A 218 70.28 14.47 -17.92
CA GLU A 218 70.70 15.86 -17.64
C GLU A 218 69.57 16.90 -17.78
N MET A 219 68.36 16.50 -18.14
CA MET A 219 67.22 17.41 -18.41
C MET A 219 66.58 17.99 -17.13
N GLY A 220 66.86 17.41 -15.96
CA GLY A 220 66.45 17.96 -14.66
C GLY A 220 64.93 18.02 -14.41
N TRP A 221 64.53 18.58 -13.27
CA TRP A 221 63.13 18.70 -12.88
C TRP A 221 62.38 19.80 -13.65
N ASP A 222 63.07 20.89 -14.00
CA ASP A 222 62.50 22.07 -14.68
C ASP A 222 61.80 21.74 -16.02
N LEU A 223 62.24 20.68 -16.72
CA LEU A 223 61.57 20.18 -17.93
C LEU A 223 60.43 19.20 -17.62
N VAL A 224 60.55 18.42 -16.55
CA VAL A 224 59.61 17.33 -16.20
C VAL A 224 58.32 17.87 -15.56
N GLU A 225 58.41 18.97 -14.80
CA GLU A 225 57.25 19.57 -14.12
C GLU A 225 56.14 20.02 -15.10
N PRO A 226 56.40 20.82 -16.16
CA PRO A 226 55.36 21.19 -17.13
C PRO A 226 54.77 19.99 -17.88
N VAL A 227 55.61 18.99 -18.20
CA VAL A 227 55.19 17.78 -18.94
C VAL A 227 54.27 16.90 -18.09
N THR A 228 54.59 16.72 -16.80
CA THR A 228 53.75 15.95 -15.87
C THR A 228 52.43 16.67 -15.58
N TYR A 229 52.43 18.00 -15.48
CA TYR A 229 51.20 18.79 -15.35
C TYR A 229 50.28 18.63 -16.57
N LEU A 230 50.84 18.76 -17.79
CA LEU A 230 50.09 18.60 -19.04
C LEU A 230 49.54 17.18 -19.18
N ALA A 231 50.35 16.15 -18.89
CA ALA A 231 49.95 14.75 -18.92
C ALA A 231 48.80 14.45 -17.92
N GLY A 232 48.86 15.02 -16.71
CA GLY A 232 47.80 14.94 -15.71
C GLY A 232 46.50 15.56 -16.22
N LEU A 233 46.56 16.77 -16.78
CA LEU A 233 45.41 17.46 -17.36
C LEU A 233 44.80 16.67 -18.53
N THR A 234 45.60 16.14 -19.44
CA THR A 234 45.11 15.28 -20.54
C THR A 234 44.47 13.99 -20.04
N THR A 235 44.98 13.41 -18.94
CA THR A 235 44.41 12.21 -18.33
C THR A 235 43.05 12.49 -17.71
N ILE A 236 42.88 13.64 -17.04
CA ILE A 236 41.60 14.10 -16.50
C ILE A 236 40.59 14.35 -17.64
N MET A 237 41.01 15.04 -18.71
CA MET A 237 40.15 15.27 -19.89
C MET A 237 39.76 13.95 -20.58
N GLY A 238 40.69 13.02 -20.76
CA GLY A 238 40.41 11.70 -21.35
C GLY A 238 39.45 10.88 -20.49
N GLY A 239 39.65 10.88 -19.16
CA GLY A 239 38.72 10.26 -18.21
C GLY A 239 37.32 10.88 -18.25
N TYR A 240 37.22 12.21 -18.38
CA TYR A 240 35.95 12.91 -18.50
C TYR A 240 35.23 12.61 -19.83
N LEU A 241 35.95 12.53 -20.95
CA LEU A 241 35.40 12.14 -22.25
C LEU A 241 34.92 10.68 -22.27
N TRP A 242 35.74 9.76 -21.72
CA TRP A 242 35.37 8.35 -21.55
C TRP A 242 34.12 8.21 -20.67
N PHE A 243 34.04 9.02 -19.61
CA PHE A 243 32.89 9.06 -18.72
C PHE A 243 31.62 9.56 -19.42
N LEU A 244 31.69 10.69 -20.15
CA LEU A 244 30.58 11.25 -20.93
C LEU A 244 30.03 10.29 -21.99
N PHE A 245 30.89 9.44 -22.56
CA PHE A 245 30.49 8.41 -23.53
C PHE A 245 29.74 7.21 -22.88
N ILE A 246 29.95 6.97 -21.58
CA ILE A 246 29.49 5.74 -20.90
C ILE A 246 28.28 5.96 -19.99
N SER A 247 28.12 7.13 -19.38
CA SER A 247 27.02 7.38 -18.42
C SER A 247 26.79 8.87 -18.11
N ARG A 248 25.55 9.26 -17.79
CA ARG A 248 25.22 10.63 -17.31
C ARG A 248 25.60 10.88 -15.83
N ASP A 249 25.71 9.84 -15.01
CA ASP A 249 25.87 9.97 -13.55
C ASP A 249 27.31 9.71 -13.09
N LEU A 250 28.03 10.76 -12.66
CA LEU A 250 29.46 10.81 -12.31
C LEU A 250 29.89 9.83 -11.19
N SER A 251 29.89 8.54 -11.48
CA SER A 251 30.18 7.47 -10.53
C SER A 251 30.93 6.30 -11.18
N TYR A 252 32.13 6.03 -10.67
CA TYR A 252 32.94 4.86 -11.05
C TYR A 252 32.18 3.53 -10.90
N LYS A 253 31.30 3.43 -9.90
CA LYS A 253 30.46 2.24 -9.68
C LYS A 253 29.46 2.01 -10.82
N ALA A 254 28.92 3.08 -11.43
CA ALA A 254 27.99 2.98 -12.56
C ALA A 254 28.71 2.51 -13.83
N ALA A 255 29.83 3.15 -14.18
CA ALA A 255 30.63 2.77 -15.36
C ALA A 255 31.18 1.33 -15.28
N MET A 256 31.61 0.88 -14.09
CA MET A 256 32.05 -0.50 -13.89
C MET A 256 30.89 -1.51 -14.01
N LYS A 257 29.70 -1.19 -13.46
CA LYS A 257 28.50 -2.03 -13.63
C LYS A 257 28.08 -2.12 -15.10
N LEU A 258 28.15 -1.03 -15.87
CA LEU A 258 27.72 -1.02 -17.28
C LEU A 258 28.67 -1.81 -18.20
N THR A 259 29.98 -1.81 -17.91
CA THR A 259 30.94 -2.63 -18.67
C THR A 259 30.88 -4.11 -18.30
N VAL A 260 30.67 -4.45 -17.02
CA VAL A 260 30.47 -5.85 -16.58
C VAL A 260 29.15 -6.41 -17.14
N SER A 261 28.03 -5.71 -17.00
CA SER A 261 26.72 -6.17 -17.50
C SER A 261 26.66 -6.36 -19.02
N LYS A 262 27.26 -5.46 -19.82
CA LYS A 262 27.37 -5.65 -21.27
C LYS A 262 28.14 -6.92 -21.63
N ARG A 263 29.25 -7.20 -20.94
CA ARG A 263 30.05 -8.43 -21.13
C ARG A 263 29.31 -9.68 -20.64
N GLN A 264 28.59 -9.57 -19.53
CA GLN A 264 27.77 -10.62 -18.94
C GLN A 264 26.63 -11.04 -19.89
N ASN A 265 25.89 -10.08 -20.44
CA ASN A 265 24.83 -10.35 -21.43
C ASN A 265 25.37 -10.99 -22.72
N ALA A 266 26.54 -10.56 -23.21
CA ALA A 266 27.19 -11.20 -24.35
C ALA A 266 27.59 -12.65 -24.04
N LEU A 267 28.14 -12.92 -22.84
CA LEU A 267 28.48 -14.28 -22.39
C LEU A 267 27.23 -15.15 -22.18
N TYR A 268 26.11 -14.58 -21.76
CA TYR A 268 24.84 -15.29 -21.64
C TYR A 268 24.31 -15.71 -23.03
N GLN A 269 24.34 -14.80 -24.02
CA GLN A 269 23.99 -15.11 -25.40
C GLN A 269 24.91 -16.18 -26.01
N GLU A 270 26.24 -16.04 -25.84
CA GLU A 270 27.24 -17.00 -26.33
C GLU A 270 27.05 -18.41 -25.75
N ARG A 271 26.63 -18.51 -24.48
CA ARG A 271 26.35 -19.79 -23.81
C ARG A 271 24.89 -20.26 -23.89
N GLY A 272 24.03 -19.55 -24.63
CA GLY A 272 22.61 -19.92 -24.78
C GLY A 272 21.78 -19.84 -23.49
N LEU A 273 22.22 -19.05 -22.50
CA LEU A 273 21.48 -18.81 -21.27
C LEU A 273 20.49 -17.65 -21.48
N ASP A 274 19.18 -17.95 -21.48
CA ASP A 274 18.15 -16.92 -21.44
C ASP A 274 17.87 -16.51 -19.97
N PRO A 275 18.16 -15.24 -19.57
CA PRO A 275 17.87 -14.76 -18.23
C PRO A 275 16.36 -14.77 -17.92
N SER A 276 15.53 -14.48 -18.93
CA SER A 276 14.07 -14.37 -18.81
C SER A 276 13.45 -15.71 -18.43
N LYS A 277 13.84 -16.79 -19.10
CA LYS A 277 13.44 -18.16 -18.75
C LYS A 277 13.91 -18.55 -17.35
N TRP A 278 15.14 -18.21 -16.96
CA TRP A 278 15.64 -18.51 -15.61
C TRP A 278 14.83 -17.81 -14.52
N GLU A 279 14.55 -16.51 -14.67
CA GLU A 279 13.72 -15.75 -13.74
C GLU A 279 12.29 -16.29 -13.65
N HIS A 280 11.70 -16.68 -14.79
CA HIS A 280 10.38 -17.29 -14.84
C HIS A 280 10.31 -18.61 -14.05
N LEU A 281 11.26 -19.53 -14.27
CA LEU A 281 11.35 -20.79 -13.55
C LEU A 281 11.55 -20.59 -12.04
N VAL A 282 12.42 -19.65 -11.65
CA VAL A 282 12.63 -19.30 -10.24
C VAL A 282 11.33 -18.75 -9.61
N HIS A 283 10.57 -17.93 -10.32
CA HIS A 283 9.29 -17.42 -9.83
C HIS A 283 8.23 -18.53 -9.69
N GLU A 284 8.11 -19.42 -10.68
CA GLU A 284 7.17 -20.56 -10.65
C GLU A 284 7.50 -21.54 -9.50
N ALA A 285 8.78 -21.90 -9.34
CA ALA A 285 9.25 -22.72 -8.23
C ALA A 285 8.95 -22.06 -6.86
N ASN A 286 9.17 -20.75 -6.73
CA ASN A 286 8.81 -20.00 -5.52
C ASN A 286 7.29 -19.86 -5.33
N GLY A 287 6.48 -19.99 -6.39
CA GLY A 287 5.04 -20.18 -6.32
C GLY A 287 4.70 -21.51 -5.65
N LEU A 288 5.15 -22.63 -6.22
CA LEU A 288 4.88 -23.97 -5.67
C LEU A 288 5.39 -24.14 -4.23
N ARG A 289 6.58 -23.62 -3.88
CA ARG A 289 7.08 -23.61 -2.49
C ARG A 289 6.10 -22.98 -1.50
N ARG A 290 5.44 -21.87 -1.90
CA ARG A 290 4.44 -21.20 -1.05
C ARG A 290 3.18 -22.04 -0.92
N GLU A 291 2.70 -22.64 -2.01
CA GLU A 291 1.51 -23.51 -1.96
C GLU A 291 1.74 -24.78 -1.12
N ILE A 292 2.92 -25.41 -1.24
CA ILE A 292 3.29 -26.58 -0.42
C ILE A 292 3.41 -26.20 1.06
N LYS A 293 4.00 -25.03 1.40
CA LYS A 293 4.06 -24.54 2.79
C LYS A 293 2.69 -24.19 3.37
N MET A 294 1.77 -23.65 2.57
CA MET A 294 0.39 -23.44 3.00
C MET A 294 -0.33 -24.78 3.24
N ALA A 295 -0.18 -25.75 2.33
CA ALA A 295 -0.71 -27.10 2.54
C ALA A 295 -0.09 -27.81 3.76
N ALA A 296 1.17 -27.53 4.09
CA ALA A 296 1.85 -28.07 5.27
C ALA A 296 1.24 -27.50 6.55
N ALA A 297 1.06 -26.17 6.61
CA ALA A 297 0.39 -25.49 7.72
C ALA A 297 -1.09 -25.89 7.87
N GLU A 298 -1.81 -26.17 6.77
CA GLU A 298 -3.18 -26.71 6.81
C GLU A 298 -3.28 -28.10 7.47
N TYR A 299 -2.21 -28.90 7.42
CA TYR A 299 -2.16 -30.27 7.96
C TYR A 299 -1.41 -30.34 9.31
N ASP A 300 -0.93 -29.19 9.83
CA ASP A 300 0.01 -29.10 10.97
C ASP A 300 1.27 -29.98 10.80
N ALA A 301 1.75 -30.08 9.56
CA ALA A 301 2.91 -30.86 9.18
C ALA A 301 4.12 -29.95 8.92
N GLU A 302 5.30 -30.31 9.45
CA GLU A 302 6.55 -29.62 9.09
C GLU A 302 7.05 -30.10 7.72
N TRP A 303 7.06 -29.21 6.72
CA TRP A 303 7.66 -29.50 5.42
C TRP A 303 9.08 -28.90 5.29
N ASP A 304 10.06 -29.80 5.18
CA ASP A 304 11.47 -29.48 4.99
C ASP A 304 11.90 -29.84 3.56
N GLU A 305 12.08 -28.80 2.74
CA GLU A 305 12.49 -28.91 1.35
C GLU A 305 13.85 -29.61 1.18
N THR A 306 14.76 -29.50 2.15
CA THR A 306 16.10 -30.09 2.03
C THR A 306 16.07 -31.62 2.09
N LYS A 307 15.20 -32.19 2.93
CA LYS A 307 14.97 -33.64 3.00
C LYS A 307 14.37 -34.16 1.69
N ASP A 308 13.38 -33.44 1.15
CA ASP A 308 12.70 -33.78 -0.11
C ASP A 308 13.59 -33.65 -1.36
N LEU A 309 14.68 -32.89 -1.30
CA LEU A 309 15.71 -32.83 -2.36
C LEU A 309 16.82 -33.86 -2.15
N SER A 310 17.09 -34.28 -0.91
CA SER A 310 18.19 -35.20 -0.57
C SER A 310 17.95 -36.68 -0.94
N GLU A 311 16.70 -37.11 -1.11
CA GLU A 311 16.39 -38.52 -1.40
C GLU A 311 16.88 -39.01 -2.79
N ASP A 312 17.14 -38.09 -3.72
CA ASP A 312 17.71 -38.42 -5.04
C ASP A 312 19.26 -38.39 -5.07
N VAL A 313 19.94 -37.98 -3.98
CA VAL A 313 21.42 -37.88 -3.92
C VAL A 313 21.97 -38.44 -2.61
N LYS A 314 21.93 -39.78 -2.49
CA LYS A 314 22.76 -40.54 -1.55
C LYS A 314 23.96 -41.17 -2.26
N GLU A 315 24.84 -40.33 -2.79
CA GLU A 315 26.27 -40.62 -2.91
C GLU A 315 27.06 -39.32 -3.19
N LEU A 316 28.26 -39.23 -2.63
CA LEU A 316 29.20 -38.09 -2.58
C LEU A 316 29.09 -37.17 -1.35
N GLU A 317 29.87 -37.56 -0.33
CA GLU A 317 30.02 -36.89 0.97
C GLU A 317 30.82 -35.57 0.95
N VAL A 318 30.40 -34.66 1.83
CA VAL A 318 31.24 -33.92 2.80
C VAL A 318 32.59 -33.34 2.31
N ARG A 319 32.55 -32.05 1.93
CA ARG A 319 33.55 -30.97 2.20
C ARG A 319 32.98 -29.69 1.56
N ASP A 320 32.64 -28.64 2.29
CA ASP A 320 33.47 -27.94 3.27
C ASP A 320 32.61 -27.13 4.27
N GLN A 321 33.16 -26.78 5.44
CA GLN A 321 32.49 -25.92 6.43
C GLN A 321 33.13 -24.53 6.48
N SER A 322 32.39 -23.48 6.10
CA SER A 322 32.44 -22.16 6.78
C SER A 322 31.43 -21.15 6.17
N PRO A 323 30.85 -20.24 6.97
CA PRO A 323 29.90 -19.25 6.47
C PRO A 323 30.59 -17.94 6.08
N THR A 324 30.37 -17.46 4.85
CA THR A 324 30.60 -16.06 4.48
C THR A 324 29.44 -15.54 3.62
N PRO A 325 28.88 -14.34 3.92
CA PRO A 325 27.76 -13.79 3.17
C PRO A 325 28.26 -13.19 1.84
N SER A 326 27.84 -13.78 0.72
CA SER A 326 28.09 -13.22 -0.61
C SER A 326 26.98 -12.22 -1.00
N PRO A 327 27.30 -11.17 -1.79
CA PRO A 327 26.45 -9.99 -1.93
C PRO A 327 25.27 -10.21 -2.90
N ALA A 328 24.21 -9.42 -2.69
CA ALA A 328 23.02 -9.45 -3.51
C ALA A 328 23.31 -9.14 -5.00
N VAL A 329 22.82 -10.02 -5.88
CA VAL A 329 22.79 -9.82 -7.33
C VAL A 329 21.73 -8.75 -7.63
N THR A 330 22.13 -7.63 -8.24
CA THR A 330 21.20 -6.56 -8.60
C THR A 330 20.62 -6.78 -9.99
N ALA A 331 19.31 -7.04 -10.06
CA ALA A 331 18.53 -6.96 -11.29
C ALA A 331 18.56 -5.54 -11.86
N SER A 332 18.49 -5.43 -13.19
CA SER A 332 18.67 -4.16 -13.91
C SER A 332 17.54 -3.85 -14.87
N ASP A 333 16.32 -3.77 -14.36
CA ASP A 333 15.29 -2.82 -14.84
C ASP A 333 14.21 -2.49 -13.78
N GLU A 334 14.47 -2.81 -12.50
CA GLU A 334 13.51 -2.60 -11.42
C GLU A 334 13.63 -1.19 -10.83
N MET A 335 12.50 -0.51 -10.59
CA MET A 335 12.48 0.75 -9.83
C MET A 335 13.14 0.56 -8.46
N ALA A 336 14.15 1.38 -8.17
CA ALA A 336 14.84 1.34 -6.88
C ALA A 336 13.83 1.51 -5.71
N PRO A 337 14.03 0.80 -4.58
CA PRO A 337 13.10 0.85 -3.46
C PRO A 337 12.99 2.27 -2.90
N GLN A 338 11.76 2.78 -2.82
CA GLN A 338 11.47 4.16 -2.39
C GLN A 338 10.93 4.15 -0.96
N VAL A 339 11.35 5.11 -0.12
CA VAL A 339 10.74 5.33 1.20
C VAL A 339 9.70 6.45 1.08
N ILE A 340 8.47 6.18 1.52
CA ILE A 340 7.44 7.21 1.67
C ILE A 340 7.30 7.62 3.12
N HIS A 341 7.16 8.92 3.34
CA HIS A 341 6.93 9.55 4.64
C HIS A 341 5.50 10.09 4.68
N LEU A 342 4.70 9.54 5.59
CA LEU A 342 3.28 9.87 5.71
C LEU A 342 3.05 11.08 6.63
N PRO A 343 1.98 11.87 6.42
CA PRO A 343 1.64 13.04 7.24
C PRO A 343 1.53 12.82 8.76
N ASP A 344 1.29 11.59 9.20
CA ASP A 344 1.20 11.19 10.61
C ASP A 344 2.56 10.78 11.22
N GLY A 345 3.63 10.79 10.42
CA GLY A 345 5.00 10.48 10.82
C GLY A 345 5.49 9.09 10.41
N GLN A 346 4.60 8.23 9.90
CA GLN A 346 4.97 6.85 9.57
C GLN A 346 5.74 6.73 8.26
N THR A 347 6.48 5.62 8.14
CA THR A 347 7.24 5.32 6.93
C THR A 347 6.93 3.93 6.37
N PHE A 348 6.82 3.87 5.05
CA PHE A 348 6.70 2.61 4.31
C PHE A 348 7.79 2.55 3.24
N THR A 349 8.34 1.37 3.04
CA THR A 349 9.23 1.06 1.92
C THR A 349 8.40 0.45 0.81
N VAL A 350 8.46 1.07 -0.36
CA VAL A 350 7.85 0.60 -1.61
C VAL A 350 8.92 -0.13 -2.40
N THR A 351 8.77 -1.44 -2.54
CA THR A 351 9.69 -2.30 -3.29
C THR A 351 9.01 -2.85 -4.55
N PRO A 352 9.70 -2.91 -5.71
CA PRO A 352 9.20 -3.65 -6.86
C PRO A 352 8.96 -5.12 -6.49
N VAL A 353 7.91 -5.71 -7.05
CA VAL A 353 7.57 -7.13 -6.93
C VAL A 353 6.93 -7.61 -8.25
N PHE A 354 6.77 -8.93 -8.42
CA PHE A 354 6.18 -9.50 -9.64
C PHE A 354 4.83 -8.83 -10.01
N ALA A 355 4.79 -8.24 -11.21
CA ALA A 355 3.67 -7.48 -11.77
C ALA A 355 3.22 -6.23 -10.98
N GLY A 356 4.05 -5.65 -10.11
CA GLY A 356 3.73 -4.37 -9.46
C GLY A 356 4.61 -3.98 -8.28
N LEU A 357 3.99 -3.54 -7.17
CA LEU A 357 4.65 -2.88 -6.05
C LEU A 357 4.20 -3.46 -4.70
N GLY A 358 5.18 -3.82 -3.88
CA GLY A 358 5.00 -4.23 -2.48
C GLY A 358 5.26 -3.06 -1.54
N PHE A 359 4.28 -2.71 -0.72
CA PHE A 359 4.40 -1.74 0.36
C PHE A 359 4.68 -2.50 1.66
N LYS A 360 5.69 -2.10 2.43
CA LYS A 360 6.02 -2.70 3.74
C LYS A 360 6.29 -1.60 4.77
N SER A 361 5.77 -1.75 5.99
CA SER A 361 6.08 -0.81 7.08
C SER A 361 7.55 -0.97 7.51
N HIS A 362 8.24 0.13 7.79
CA HIS A 362 9.67 0.12 8.13
C HIS A 362 9.93 -0.25 9.61
N GLU A 363 8.91 -0.24 10.47
CA GLU A 363 9.05 -0.27 11.94
C GLU A 363 8.19 -1.34 12.63
N LEU A 364 8.39 -2.61 12.29
CA LEU A 364 7.70 -3.74 12.94
C LEU A 364 8.01 -3.89 14.44
N ASN A 365 9.13 -3.33 14.93
CA ASN A 365 9.65 -3.61 16.27
C ASN A 365 9.58 -2.45 17.29
N THR A 366 9.11 -1.26 16.91
CA THR A 366 9.28 -0.04 17.75
C THR A 366 7.99 0.64 18.22
N HIS A 367 6.83 0.40 17.59
CA HIS A 367 5.60 1.15 17.90
C HIS A 367 4.38 0.28 18.19
N ARG A 368 3.63 0.64 19.24
CA ARG A 368 2.44 -0.08 19.75
C ARG A 368 1.17 0.10 18.89
N HIS A 369 1.33 0.34 17.59
CA HIS A 369 0.24 0.58 16.64
C HIS A 369 0.51 -0.18 15.35
N ALA A 370 -0.26 -1.24 15.10
CA ALA A 370 -0.16 -1.93 13.83
C ALA A 370 -0.80 -1.12 12.71
N PHE A 371 -0.08 -1.04 11.61
CA PHE A 371 -0.61 -0.91 10.26
C PHE A 371 -0.56 -2.31 9.63
N PRO A 372 -1.13 -2.52 8.42
CA PRO A 372 -0.87 -3.76 7.68
C PRO A 372 0.65 -3.94 7.55
N ILE A 373 1.17 -5.14 7.83
CA ILE A 373 2.61 -5.46 7.75
C ILE A 373 3.14 -5.11 6.35
N GLY A 374 2.32 -5.39 5.35
CA GLY A 374 2.48 -4.89 4.00
C GLY A 374 1.30 -5.24 3.11
N TRP A 375 1.35 -4.81 1.86
CA TRP A 375 0.41 -5.22 0.82
C TRP A 375 1.06 -5.17 -0.56
N THR A 376 0.49 -5.91 -1.50
CA THR A 376 0.91 -5.89 -2.90
C THR A 376 -0.16 -5.26 -3.76
N VAL A 377 0.32 -4.41 -4.67
CA VAL A 377 -0.45 -3.67 -5.65
C VAL A 377 0.02 -4.14 -7.02
N VAL A 378 -0.91 -4.44 -7.92
CA VAL A 378 -0.62 -4.56 -9.35
C VAL A 378 -0.80 -3.19 -9.97
N LEU A 379 0.22 -2.74 -10.68
CA LEU A 379 0.27 -1.47 -11.38
C LEU A 379 0.83 -1.73 -12.78
N ASN A 380 0.04 -1.43 -13.81
CA ASN A 380 0.40 -1.62 -15.20
C ASN A 380 -0.04 -0.41 -16.04
N THR A 381 0.47 -0.33 -17.26
CA THR A 381 0.16 0.74 -18.21
C THR A 381 -0.44 0.11 -19.47
N GLU A 382 -1.66 0.53 -19.83
CA GLU A 382 -2.26 0.28 -21.14
C GLU A 382 -1.71 1.30 -22.14
N ALA A 383 -1.22 0.83 -23.29
CA ALA A 383 -0.82 1.66 -24.42
C ALA A 383 -1.72 1.36 -25.64
N ASP A 384 -2.15 2.42 -26.33
CA ASP A 384 -2.82 2.32 -27.62
C ASP A 384 -1.74 2.24 -28.72
N SER A 385 -1.94 1.36 -29.70
CA SER A 385 -1.02 1.12 -30.81
C SER A 385 -1.30 2.09 -31.98
N ASP A 386 -0.65 3.26 -31.96
CA ASP A 386 -0.52 4.13 -33.13
C ASP A 386 0.71 3.69 -33.95
N ASP A 387 0.57 2.65 -34.77
CA ASP A 387 1.60 2.20 -35.73
C ASP A 387 0.93 1.75 -37.05
N ASP A 388 0.71 2.70 -37.95
CA ASP A 388 0.27 2.50 -39.34
C ASP A 388 1.44 2.93 -40.27
N GLY A 389 2.03 1.97 -40.99
CA GLY A 389 3.10 2.12 -41.99
C GLY A 389 4.53 2.02 -41.42
N ASP A 390 5.50 1.30 -41.99
CA ASP A 390 5.58 0.45 -43.21
C ASP A 390 6.57 -0.71 -42.88
N GLU A 391 6.77 -1.81 -43.62
CA GLU A 391 6.50 -2.18 -45.03
C GLU A 391 6.28 -3.73 -45.14
N ASP A 392 6.32 -4.32 -46.34
CA ASP A 392 5.99 -5.71 -46.73
C ASP A 392 6.78 -6.90 -46.10
N ASP A 393 6.12 -8.06 -45.94
CA ASP A 393 6.63 -9.37 -46.42
C ASP A 393 5.49 -10.42 -46.49
N ASP A 394 5.22 -10.93 -47.70
CA ASP A 394 4.28 -12.04 -47.96
C ASP A 394 4.91 -13.41 -47.65
N ASP A 395 4.21 -14.31 -46.94
CA ASP A 395 4.31 -15.77 -47.18
C ASP A 395 3.18 -16.59 -46.49
N ASP A 396 2.01 -16.55 -47.12
CA ASP A 396 1.17 -17.71 -47.51
C ASP A 396 1.33 -19.06 -46.75
N LYS A 397 0.32 -19.47 -45.95
CA LYS A 397 -0.58 -20.63 -46.24
C LYS A 397 -1.52 -21.15 -45.13
N ASP A 398 -2.76 -21.41 -45.56
CA ASP A 398 -3.67 -22.53 -45.26
C ASP A 398 -3.63 -23.22 -43.87
N THR A 399 -4.76 -23.39 -43.18
CA THR A 399 -5.85 -24.27 -43.66
C THR A 399 -7.20 -24.03 -42.97
N ASP A 400 -8.28 -24.26 -43.72
CA ASP A 400 -9.68 -24.27 -43.26
C ASP A 400 -10.01 -25.34 -42.19
N THR A 401 -11.06 -25.12 -41.40
CA THR A 401 -12.31 -25.92 -41.49
C THR A 401 -13.45 -25.42 -40.58
N ASP A 402 -14.63 -25.21 -41.21
CA ASP A 402 -16.04 -25.33 -40.77
C ASP A 402 -16.49 -24.86 -39.36
N ARG A 403 -17.48 -23.96 -39.16
CA ARG A 403 -18.84 -23.73 -39.73
C ARG A 403 -19.99 -24.58 -39.14
N HIS A 404 -21.14 -23.90 -38.99
CA HIS A 404 -22.50 -24.33 -38.59
C HIS A 404 -22.79 -24.42 -37.07
N GLY A 405 -23.91 -23.90 -36.53
CA GLY A 405 -25.02 -23.08 -37.05
C GLY A 405 -25.54 -22.11 -35.95
N ALA A 406 -26.23 -20.99 -36.22
CA ALA A 406 -27.63 -20.89 -36.67
C ALA A 406 -28.61 -21.51 -35.62
N GLU A 407 -29.64 -20.84 -35.07
CA GLU A 407 -30.47 -19.73 -35.57
C GLU A 407 -31.18 -18.89 -34.47
N ASN A 408 -31.61 -17.66 -34.85
CA ASN A 408 -32.83 -16.91 -34.47
C ASN A 408 -33.13 -16.54 -32.98
N GLY A 409 -33.72 -15.36 -32.68
CA GLY A 409 -34.41 -14.42 -33.57
C GLY A 409 -34.53 -12.96 -33.08
N HIS A 410 -35.25 -12.15 -33.86
CA HIS A 410 -35.25 -10.69 -33.88
C HIS A 410 -35.81 -9.96 -32.64
N GLY A 411 -35.15 -8.84 -32.30
CA GLY A 411 -35.73 -7.68 -31.59
C GLY A 411 -35.18 -6.39 -32.21
N VAL A 412 -36.06 -5.51 -32.69
CA VAL A 412 -35.68 -4.34 -33.52
C VAL A 412 -35.09 -3.21 -32.67
N PHE A 413 -33.89 -2.74 -33.03
CA PHE A 413 -33.34 -1.45 -32.59
C PHE A 413 -33.27 -0.50 -33.80
N LEU A 414 -33.72 0.74 -33.59
CA LEU A 414 -33.62 1.84 -34.56
C LEU A 414 -32.35 2.68 -34.30
N ASP A 415 -31.85 3.28 -35.38
CA ASP A 415 -30.55 3.95 -35.53
C ASP A 415 -30.13 4.97 -34.45
N GLY A 416 -28.81 5.11 -34.28
CA GLY A 416 -28.20 6.18 -33.51
C GLY A 416 -26.70 6.03 -33.28
N ASP A 417 -25.90 6.21 -34.33
CA ASP A 417 -24.43 6.39 -34.31
C ASP A 417 -23.55 5.17 -33.94
N LYS A 418 -23.17 4.39 -34.96
CA LYS A 418 -22.08 3.40 -34.91
C LYS A 418 -20.84 3.93 -35.63
N GLY A 419 -20.02 4.69 -34.93
CA GLY A 419 -18.60 4.79 -35.27
C GLY A 419 -17.95 3.41 -35.15
N ALA A 420 -17.30 2.94 -36.22
CA ALA A 420 -16.72 1.60 -36.25
C ALA A 420 -15.57 1.48 -35.24
N ALA A 421 -15.81 0.81 -34.12
CA ALA A 421 -14.77 0.42 -33.17
C ALA A 421 -13.92 -0.70 -33.79
N ALA A 422 -12.95 -0.33 -34.62
CA ALA A 422 -11.81 -1.19 -34.93
C ALA A 422 -11.21 -1.66 -33.60
N ARG A 423 -11.04 -2.98 -33.46
CA ARG A 423 -10.60 -3.60 -32.21
C ARG A 423 -9.10 -3.41 -32.01
N VAL A 424 -8.70 -2.18 -31.68
CA VAL A 424 -7.32 -1.81 -31.33
C VAL A 424 -6.79 -2.82 -30.31
N LYS A 425 -5.69 -3.49 -30.64
CA LYS A 425 -5.01 -4.41 -29.72
C LYS A 425 -4.31 -3.56 -28.66
N ARG A 426 -4.96 -3.39 -27.50
CA ARG A 426 -4.33 -2.73 -26.35
C ARG A 426 -3.27 -3.65 -25.76
N HIS A 427 -2.04 -3.15 -25.68
CA HIS A 427 -0.95 -3.84 -25.02
C HIS A 427 -0.83 -3.35 -23.57
N ILE A 428 -0.65 -4.31 -22.65
CA ILE A 428 -0.48 -4.04 -21.22
C ILE A 428 1.00 -4.29 -20.89
N HIS A 429 1.67 -3.26 -20.40
CA HIS A 429 3.08 -3.30 -20.02
C HIS A 429 3.26 -3.14 -18.51
N SER A 430 4.39 -3.61 -17.98
CA SER A 430 4.80 -3.32 -16.62
C SER A 430 4.95 -1.81 -16.40
N PHE A 431 4.56 -1.34 -15.21
CA PHE A 431 4.70 0.06 -14.87
C PHE A 431 6.18 0.43 -14.64
N ALA A 432 6.68 1.37 -15.43
CA ALA A 432 8.02 1.95 -15.27
C ALA A 432 7.99 3.42 -14.83
N LYS A 433 7.01 4.20 -15.31
CA LYS A 433 6.79 5.62 -15.00
C LYS A 433 5.31 5.97 -15.16
N PRO A 434 4.80 7.02 -14.49
CA PRO A 434 3.43 7.47 -14.71
C PRO A 434 3.13 7.81 -16.16
N THR A 435 1.89 7.52 -16.57
CA THR A 435 1.29 8.05 -17.80
C THR A 435 0.11 8.98 -17.47
N LEU A 436 -0.33 9.77 -18.44
CA LEU A 436 -1.39 10.76 -18.22
C LEU A 436 -2.73 10.09 -17.87
N GLN A 437 -3.10 9.00 -18.54
CA GLN A 437 -4.39 8.30 -18.37
C GLN A 437 -4.36 6.77 -18.56
N GLY A 438 -3.22 6.18 -18.95
CA GLY A 438 -3.11 4.76 -19.32
C GLY A 438 -2.84 3.81 -18.15
N ASP A 439 -2.51 4.34 -16.97
CA ASP A 439 -2.13 3.53 -15.82
C ASP A 439 -3.35 2.89 -15.13
N ASN A 440 -3.20 1.65 -14.67
CA ASN A 440 -4.25 0.89 -13.99
C ASN A 440 -3.75 0.27 -12.68
N LEU A 441 -4.59 0.36 -11.65
CA LEU A 441 -4.27 0.00 -10.27
C LEU A 441 -5.28 -1.00 -9.69
N PHE A 442 -4.79 -2.03 -9.00
CA PHE A 442 -5.59 -2.75 -8.00
C PHE A 442 -4.72 -3.37 -6.90
N ILE A 443 -5.30 -3.63 -5.73
CA ILE A 443 -4.63 -4.31 -4.62
C ILE A 443 -4.79 -5.82 -4.82
N SER A 444 -3.69 -6.55 -5.01
CA SER A 444 -3.72 -8.00 -5.26
C SER A 444 -3.70 -8.83 -3.98
N SER A 445 -2.93 -8.43 -2.96
CA SER A 445 -2.82 -9.17 -1.69
C SER A 445 -2.52 -8.27 -0.49
N ILE A 446 -2.86 -8.75 0.72
CA ILE A 446 -2.65 -8.04 1.99
C ILE A 446 -1.92 -8.97 2.96
N ALA A 447 -0.86 -8.48 3.60
CA ALA A 447 -0.22 -9.14 4.73
C ALA A 447 -0.71 -8.50 6.05
N ASN A 448 -1.57 -9.21 6.77
CA ASN A 448 -2.09 -8.78 8.07
C ASN A 448 -1.11 -9.12 9.21
N PRO A 449 -1.09 -8.32 10.30
CA PRO A 449 -0.35 -8.67 11.52
C PRO A 449 -0.91 -9.90 12.23
N SER A 450 -0.09 -10.50 13.09
CA SER A 450 -0.48 -11.64 13.93
C SER A 450 -1.63 -11.26 14.88
N SER A 451 -2.62 -12.14 14.99
CA SER A 451 -3.79 -11.94 15.87
C SER A 451 -3.47 -12.06 17.36
N SER A 452 -2.26 -12.51 17.71
CA SER A 452 -1.73 -12.51 19.07
C SER A 452 -1.45 -11.08 19.58
N GLU A 453 -0.90 -10.21 18.73
CA GLU A 453 -0.39 -8.89 19.12
C GLU A 453 -1.41 -7.75 18.92
N PHE A 454 -2.25 -7.85 17.89
CA PHE A 454 -3.21 -6.80 17.53
C PHE A 454 -4.61 -7.36 17.31
N LYS A 455 -5.63 -6.55 17.64
CA LYS A 455 -7.01 -6.90 17.28
C LYS A 455 -7.20 -6.76 15.75
N PRO A 456 -7.97 -7.66 15.11
CA PRO A 456 -8.36 -7.49 13.71
C PRO A 456 -8.98 -6.11 13.46
N ALA A 457 -8.77 -5.56 12.26
CA ALA A 457 -9.33 -4.28 11.89
C ALA A 457 -10.87 -4.30 12.01
N ALA A 458 -11.43 -3.38 12.81
CA ALA A 458 -12.88 -3.28 13.04
C ALA A 458 -13.70 -3.04 11.76
N SER A 459 -13.05 -2.62 10.67
CA SER A 459 -13.65 -2.54 9.34
C SER A 459 -12.60 -2.85 8.25
N PRO A 460 -12.68 -4.03 7.59
CA PRO A 460 -11.81 -4.36 6.46
C PRO A 460 -11.88 -3.33 5.33
N THR A 461 -13.06 -2.74 5.08
CA THR A 461 -13.23 -1.63 4.12
C THR A 461 -12.35 -0.43 4.44
N ARG A 462 -12.24 -0.03 5.73
CA ARG A 462 -11.38 1.11 6.12
C ARG A 462 -9.90 0.79 5.96
N GLN A 463 -9.49 -0.45 6.25
CA GLN A 463 -8.12 -0.90 6.03
C GLN A 463 -7.75 -0.87 4.54
N ILE A 464 -8.64 -1.36 3.66
CA ILE A 464 -8.46 -1.29 2.21
C ILE A 464 -8.42 0.17 1.71
N ALA A 465 -9.29 1.03 2.23
CA ALA A 465 -9.29 2.46 1.89
C ALA A 465 -7.98 3.16 2.32
N MET A 466 -7.45 2.83 3.50
CA MET A 466 -6.15 3.32 3.97
C MET A 466 -5.00 2.88 3.05
N MET A 467 -4.96 1.60 2.69
CA MET A 467 -3.93 1.05 1.80
C MET A 467 -4.01 1.66 0.39
N LEU A 468 -5.21 1.84 -0.15
CA LEU A 468 -5.42 2.51 -1.42
C LEU A 468 -5.01 3.99 -1.34
N TRP A 469 -5.36 4.71 -0.26
CA TRP A 469 -4.94 6.09 -0.06
C TRP A 469 -3.41 6.23 0.04
N ILE A 470 -2.71 5.35 0.77
CA ILE A 470 -1.24 5.33 0.86
C ILE A 470 -0.60 5.00 -0.50
N THR A 471 -1.21 4.09 -1.27
CA THR A 471 -0.76 3.73 -2.63
C THR A 471 -0.89 4.92 -3.59
N LEU A 472 -2.04 5.62 -3.55
CA LEU A 472 -2.29 6.83 -4.33
C LEU A 472 -1.40 8.00 -3.89
N TYR A 473 -1.12 8.12 -2.58
CA TYR A 473 -0.15 9.07 -2.03
C TYR A 473 1.21 8.85 -2.70
N TRP A 474 1.76 7.62 -2.65
CA TRP A 474 3.01 7.29 -3.34
C TRP A 474 2.98 7.59 -4.86
N TYR A 475 1.89 7.22 -5.55
CA TYR A 475 1.76 7.39 -7.00
C TYR A 475 1.77 8.88 -7.40
N PHE A 476 1.02 9.74 -6.72
CA PHE A 476 1.00 11.19 -6.98
C PHE A 476 2.21 11.95 -6.39
N HIS A 477 3.20 11.25 -5.81
CA HIS A 477 4.55 11.79 -5.56
C HIS A 477 5.56 11.46 -6.66
N GLN A 478 5.22 10.59 -7.62
CA GLN A 478 6.08 10.32 -8.76
C GLN A 478 6.19 11.56 -9.68
N PRO A 479 7.21 11.64 -10.56
CA PRO A 479 7.32 12.73 -11.53
C PRO A 479 6.06 12.86 -12.40
N GLU A 480 5.56 14.08 -12.57
CA GLU A 480 4.37 14.35 -13.38
C GLU A 480 4.61 13.94 -14.86
N PRO A 481 3.69 13.16 -15.47
CA PRO A 481 3.78 12.78 -16.88
C PRO A 481 3.57 14.01 -17.79
N ASP A 482 3.85 13.88 -19.09
CA ASP A 482 3.52 14.96 -20.03
C ASP A 482 2.00 15.21 -19.99
N SER A 483 1.64 16.45 -19.67
CA SER A 483 0.26 16.91 -19.60
C SER A 483 -0.43 17.02 -20.97
N GLN A 484 0.30 16.93 -22.08
CA GLN A 484 -0.29 17.00 -23.43
C GLN A 484 -1.15 15.77 -23.75
N VAL A 485 -2.38 15.97 -24.20
CA VAL A 485 -3.22 14.88 -24.69
C VAL A 485 -2.81 14.51 -26.12
N PRO A 486 -2.53 13.22 -26.43
CA PRO A 486 -2.45 12.76 -27.81
C PRO A 486 -3.85 12.83 -28.43
N ALA A 487 -4.09 13.85 -29.25
CA ALA A 487 -5.33 14.03 -29.97
C ALA A 487 -5.03 14.24 -31.45
N GLY A 488 -5.59 13.39 -32.33
CA GLY A 488 -5.41 13.51 -33.79
C GLY A 488 -5.82 14.89 -34.33
N ALA A 489 -6.89 15.47 -33.76
CA ALA A 489 -7.33 16.84 -34.06
C ALA A 489 -6.31 17.94 -33.70
N ALA A 490 -5.35 17.65 -32.81
CA ALA A 490 -4.27 18.56 -32.40
C ALA A 490 -2.91 18.22 -33.05
N LYS A 491 -2.88 17.35 -34.08
CA LYS A 491 -1.63 16.96 -34.79
C LYS A 491 -0.89 18.16 -35.40
N ALA A 492 -1.63 19.15 -35.90
CA ALA A 492 -1.08 20.40 -36.45
C ALA A 492 -0.87 21.51 -35.40
N THR A 493 -1.28 21.31 -34.15
CA THR A 493 -1.16 22.32 -33.09
C THR A 493 0.27 22.35 -32.53
N PRO A 494 0.92 23.53 -32.42
CA PRO A 494 2.24 23.64 -31.78
C PRO A 494 2.24 23.06 -30.37
N LEU A 495 3.33 22.39 -29.97
CA LEU A 495 3.42 21.66 -28.68
C LEU A 495 2.96 22.48 -27.47
N GLY A 496 3.40 23.75 -27.37
CA GLY A 496 3.01 24.64 -26.26
C GLY A 496 1.55 25.11 -26.26
N ALA A 497 0.79 24.82 -27.31
CA ALA A 497 -0.64 25.13 -27.46
C ALA A 497 -1.54 23.87 -27.54
N LYS A 498 -0.96 22.67 -27.42
CA LYS A 498 -1.74 21.42 -27.40
C LYS A 498 -2.63 21.34 -26.16
N PRO A 499 -3.81 20.70 -26.25
CA PRO A 499 -4.72 20.55 -25.12
C PRO A 499 -4.02 19.79 -23.98
N ARG A 500 -4.19 20.30 -22.75
CA ARG A 500 -3.65 19.68 -21.54
C ARG A 500 -4.71 18.82 -20.86
N GLY A 501 -4.37 17.58 -20.57
CA GLY A 501 -5.22 16.62 -19.87
C GLY A 501 -4.93 16.59 -18.37
N GLU A 502 -5.84 15.95 -17.63
CA GLU A 502 -5.67 15.72 -16.19
C GLU A 502 -4.97 14.39 -15.94
N TRP A 503 -3.99 14.38 -15.04
CA TRP A 503 -3.28 13.17 -14.64
C TRP A 503 -4.19 12.27 -13.79
N LYS A 504 -4.46 11.09 -14.33
CA LYS A 504 -5.51 10.16 -13.91
C LYS A 504 -4.97 8.72 -13.90
N ILE A 505 -5.28 7.99 -12.84
CA ILE A 505 -5.07 6.54 -12.73
C ILE A 505 -6.42 5.82 -12.71
N ASN A 506 -6.55 4.73 -13.45
CA ASN A 506 -7.76 3.92 -13.49
C ASN A 506 -7.72 2.87 -12.37
N ILE A 507 -8.83 2.67 -11.67
CA ILE A 507 -8.95 1.66 -10.61
C ILE A 507 -9.67 0.45 -11.19
N LYS A 508 -9.01 -0.71 -11.25
CA LYS A 508 -9.64 -1.94 -11.73
C LYS A 508 -10.32 -2.65 -10.56
N ARG A 509 -11.50 -3.23 -10.81
CA ARG A 509 -12.22 -4.05 -9.84
C ARG A 509 -11.64 -5.47 -9.78
N ASP A 510 -10.37 -5.57 -9.35
CA ASP A 510 -9.63 -6.83 -9.29
C ASP A 510 -8.94 -7.04 -7.93
N GLY A 511 -8.44 -8.25 -7.68
CA GLY A 511 -7.89 -8.69 -6.41
C GLY A 511 -8.86 -8.47 -5.26
N VAL A 512 -8.38 -7.76 -4.23
CA VAL A 512 -9.17 -7.41 -3.04
C VAL A 512 -10.36 -6.51 -3.38
N LEU A 513 -10.30 -5.75 -4.48
CA LEU A 513 -11.37 -4.83 -4.89
C LEU A 513 -12.59 -5.53 -5.52
N ARG A 514 -12.55 -6.86 -5.73
CA ARG A 514 -13.71 -7.65 -6.22
C ARG A 514 -14.87 -7.75 -5.22
N GLY A 515 -14.62 -7.50 -3.92
CA GLY A 515 -15.59 -7.70 -2.84
C GLY A 515 -16.93 -6.94 -3.01
N ARG A 516 -18.05 -7.61 -2.70
CA ARG A 516 -19.41 -7.02 -2.73
C ARG A 516 -19.50 -5.80 -1.80
N ASN A 517 -20.21 -4.75 -2.20
CA ASN A 517 -20.39 -3.52 -1.43
C ASN A 517 -19.10 -2.77 -1.03
N LEU A 518 -17.93 -3.10 -1.59
CA LEU A 518 -16.68 -2.40 -1.31
C LEU A 518 -16.56 -1.13 -2.15
N ILE A 519 -16.72 -1.26 -3.46
CA ILE A 519 -16.61 -0.16 -4.42
C ILE A 519 -17.54 1.02 -4.08
N PRO A 520 -18.86 0.84 -3.84
CA PRO A 520 -19.73 1.96 -3.45
C PRO A 520 -19.35 2.60 -2.10
N LYS A 521 -18.60 1.91 -1.22
CA LYS A 521 -18.10 2.53 0.02
C LYS A 521 -16.86 3.38 -0.24
N LEU A 522 -15.97 2.96 -1.14
CA LEU A 522 -14.79 3.75 -1.54
C LEU A 522 -15.22 5.02 -2.31
N GLU A 523 -16.24 4.90 -3.16
CA GLU A 523 -16.85 6.03 -3.88
C GLU A 523 -17.52 7.02 -2.91
N ARG A 524 -18.35 6.54 -1.96
CA ARG A 524 -18.92 7.40 -0.89
C ARG A 524 -17.88 7.99 0.07
N MET A 525 -16.68 7.43 0.15
CA MET A 525 -15.55 8.03 0.87
C MET A 525 -14.82 9.11 0.05
N GLY A 526 -15.19 9.28 -1.23
CA GLY A 526 -14.54 10.17 -2.19
C GLY A 526 -13.20 9.65 -2.70
N LEU A 527 -12.80 8.42 -2.38
CA LEU A 527 -11.46 7.89 -2.70
C LEU A 527 -11.35 7.39 -4.14
N ILE A 528 -12.47 7.03 -4.77
CA ILE A 528 -12.58 6.67 -6.18
C ILE A 528 -13.81 7.36 -6.79
N ALA A 529 -13.79 7.60 -8.10
CA ALA A 529 -14.93 8.08 -8.88
C ALA A 529 -15.27 7.08 -9.98
N SER A 530 -16.54 6.99 -10.40
CA SER A 530 -16.93 6.27 -11.63
C SER A 530 -17.09 7.26 -12.78
N ALA A 531 -16.68 6.86 -13.98
CA ALA A 531 -16.99 7.59 -15.21
C ALA A 531 -18.42 7.31 -15.73
N ASP A 532 -19.06 6.25 -15.23
CA ASP A 532 -20.48 6.01 -15.43
C ASP A 532 -21.27 6.57 -14.24
N THR A 533 -22.28 7.39 -14.54
CA THR A 533 -23.15 8.04 -13.56
C THR A 533 -24.59 7.53 -13.63
N ALA A 534 -24.86 6.55 -14.51
CA ALA A 534 -26.17 5.91 -14.59
C ALA A 534 -26.47 5.09 -13.33
N VAL A 535 -27.76 5.01 -12.97
CA VAL A 535 -28.24 4.16 -11.86
C VAL A 535 -28.02 2.67 -12.15
N GLY A 536 -28.00 2.29 -13.43
CA GLY A 536 -27.95 0.90 -13.87
C GLY A 536 -29.28 0.17 -13.73
N THR A 537 -29.36 -1.02 -14.34
CA THR A 537 -30.51 -1.95 -14.25
C THR A 537 -30.18 -3.21 -13.45
N SER A 538 -28.91 -3.43 -13.11
CA SER A 538 -28.46 -4.56 -12.29
C SER A 538 -28.80 -4.36 -10.82
N VAL A 539 -29.49 -5.33 -10.22
CA VAL A 539 -29.83 -5.33 -8.78
C VAL A 539 -28.60 -5.54 -7.90
N ASP A 540 -27.59 -6.25 -8.42
CA ASP A 540 -26.30 -6.46 -7.77
C ASP A 540 -25.24 -5.44 -8.22
N ASP A 541 -24.31 -5.10 -7.32
CA ASP A 541 -23.06 -4.36 -7.59
C ASP A 541 -22.22 -4.95 -8.74
N ASN A 542 -22.52 -6.14 -9.25
CA ASN A 542 -21.76 -6.85 -10.28
C ASN A 542 -21.98 -6.34 -11.72
N GLY A 543 -22.84 -5.34 -11.93
CA GLY A 543 -23.06 -4.72 -13.24
C GLY A 543 -21.85 -3.94 -13.80
N GLU A 544 -21.92 -3.63 -15.10
CA GLU A 544 -20.84 -2.98 -15.85
C GLU A 544 -20.53 -1.54 -15.39
N GLY A 545 -21.45 -0.86 -14.69
CA GLY A 545 -21.29 0.54 -14.25
C GLY A 545 -20.10 0.79 -13.33
N TRP A 546 -19.55 -0.25 -12.69
CA TRP A 546 -18.33 -0.17 -11.86
C TRP A 546 -17.03 -0.59 -12.59
N THR A 547 -17.04 -0.72 -13.92
CA THR A 547 -15.83 -1.06 -14.70
C THR A 547 -14.91 0.13 -14.96
N ARG A 548 -15.44 1.37 -15.01
CA ARG A 548 -14.72 2.58 -15.43
C ARG A 548 -14.41 3.51 -14.25
N MET A 549 -13.80 2.96 -13.20
CA MET A 549 -13.42 3.72 -12.00
C MET A 549 -12.06 4.40 -12.16
N PHE A 550 -11.85 5.54 -11.49
CA PHE A 550 -10.60 6.30 -11.56
C PHE A 550 -10.36 7.18 -10.33
N VAL A 551 -9.14 7.72 -10.26
CA VAL A 551 -8.73 8.80 -9.36
C VAL A 551 -7.90 9.79 -10.16
N THR A 552 -8.14 11.09 -10.01
CA THR A 552 -7.26 12.13 -10.56
C THR A 552 -6.39 12.74 -9.48
N ARG A 553 -5.26 13.33 -9.88
CA ARG A 553 -4.35 14.03 -8.96
C ARG A 553 -5.09 15.11 -8.15
N ARG A 554 -5.88 15.94 -8.82
CA ARG A 554 -6.67 17.03 -8.21
C ARG A 554 -7.66 16.50 -7.17
N MET A 555 -8.39 15.45 -7.53
CA MET A 555 -9.34 14.77 -6.64
C MET A 555 -8.62 14.23 -5.39
N PHE A 556 -7.52 13.49 -5.57
CA PHE A 556 -6.78 12.90 -4.46
C PHE A 556 -6.28 13.94 -3.45
N TRP A 557 -5.65 15.01 -3.93
CA TRP A 557 -5.09 16.05 -3.05
C TRP A 557 -6.15 16.92 -2.35
N GLN A 558 -7.40 16.85 -2.78
CA GLN A 558 -8.52 17.49 -2.10
C GLN A 558 -9.22 16.56 -1.10
N LEU A 559 -8.66 15.38 -0.80
CA LEU A 559 -9.09 14.49 0.27
C LEU A 559 -8.15 14.59 1.50
N PRO A 560 -8.65 14.96 2.70
CA PRO A 560 -7.83 15.03 3.88
C PRO A 560 -7.42 13.63 4.36
N GLY A 561 -6.11 13.38 4.44
CA GLY A 561 -5.56 12.09 4.87
C GLY A 561 -6.04 11.59 6.25
N ARG A 562 -6.53 12.49 7.14
CA ARG A 562 -7.09 12.16 8.46
C ARG A 562 -8.36 11.28 8.40
N LEU A 563 -8.92 11.08 7.21
CA LEU A 563 -10.06 10.16 6.99
C LEU A 563 -9.61 8.72 6.71
N PHE A 564 -8.33 8.53 6.34
CA PHE A 564 -7.78 7.27 5.86
C PHE A 564 -6.63 6.76 6.72
N LEU A 565 -5.80 7.63 7.30
CA LEU A 565 -4.72 7.25 8.21
C LEU A 565 -5.26 7.05 9.64
N PHE A 566 -5.16 5.83 10.16
CA PHE A 566 -5.51 5.46 11.54
C PHE A 566 -4.76 4.21 11.99
N SER A 567 -4.44 4.12 13.28
CA SER A 567 -3.77 2.95 13.87
C SER A 567 -4.75 1.84 14.23
N LEU A 568 -4.31 0.57 14.14
CA LEU A 568 -5.05 -0.55 14.72
C LEU A 568 -4.92 -0.58 16.25
N GLN A 569 -5.94 -1.13 16.92
CA GLN A 569 -5.95 -1.27 18.38
C GLN A 569 -5.05 -2.45 18.82
N PRO A 570 -4.03 -2.23 19.66
CA PRO A 570 -3.21 -3.30 20.20
C PRO A 570 -4.01 -4.23 21.13
N ASN A 571 -3.64 -5.51 21.15
CA ASN A 571 -4.31 -6.48 22.00
C ASN A 571 -3.81 -6.30 23.46
N ARG A 572 -4.72 -5.94 24.38
CA ARG A 572 -4.36 -5.67 25.79
C ARG A 572 -4.19 -6.96 26.60
N SER A 573 -3.20 -7.79 26.25
CA SER A 573 -2.83 -9.00 27.00
C SER A 573 -1.75 -8.77 28.08
N MET A 574 -1.04 -7.63 28.08
CA MET A 574 -0.05 -7.24 29.10
C MET A 574 -0.56 -6.17 30.09
N SER A 575 -1.75 -6.38 30.66
CA SER A 575 -2.27 -5.57 31.77
C SER A 575 -3.32 -6.35 32.56
N SER A 576 -2.88 -7.02 33.62
CA SER A 576 -3.71 -7.91 34.44
C SER A 576 -4.57 -7.17 35.47
N PHE A 577 -5.60 -6.43 35.03
CA PHE A 577 -6.72 -6.02 35.90
C PHE A 577 -8.04 -5.94 35.09
N PRO A 578 -9.15 -6.53 35.57
CA PRO A 578 -10.42 -6.53 34.86
C PRO A 578 -11.19 -5.22 35.09
N GLY A 579 -11.55 -4.54 34.01
CA GLY A 579 -12.48 -3.41 34.01
C GLY A 579 -13.66 -3.70 33.07
N SER A 580 -14.82 -4.06 33.62
CA SER A 580 -16.05 -4.33 32.88
C SER A 580 -16.68 -3.04 32.30
N PRO A 581 -17.48 -3.13 31.23
CA PRO A 581 -18.03 -1.94 30.56
C PRO A 581 -19.15 -1.30 31.40
N THR A 582 -19.08 0.02 31.61
CA THR A 582 -20.11 0.77 32.35
C THR A 582 -20.63 1.95 31.54
N SER A 583 -21.73 1.73 30.79
CA SER A 583 -22.50 2.79 30.16
C SER A 583 -24.01 2.53 30.29
N SER A 584 -24.59 2.76 31.47
CA SER A 584 -26.05 2.92 31.63
C SER A 584 -26.51 3.33 33.05
N ARG A 585 -26.36 4.60 33.44
CA ARG A 585 -27.40 5.45 34.08
C ARG A 585 -26.83 6.75 34.70
N PRO A 586 -27.62 7.84 34.74
CA PRO A 586 -27.30 9.03 35.54
C PRO A 586 -27.94 8.98 36.94
N GLY A 587 -27.26 9.51 37.97
CA GLY A 587 -27.92 9.90 39.23
C GLY A 587 -27.11 9.82 40.54
N SER A 588 -26.98 10.99 41.20
CA SER A 588 -26.88 11.22 42.66
C SER A 588 -25.50 11.20 43.38
N PRO A 589 -25.27 12.02 44.45
CA PRO A 589 -23.93 12.26 45.03
C PRO A 589 -23.76 11.97 46.55
N THR A 590 -22.53 11.63 46.98
CA THR A 590 -22.04 11.54 48.39
C THR A 590 -20.51 11.78 48.38
N ARG A 591 -19.82 12.66 49.13
CA ARG A 591 -19.76 12.99 50.59
C ARG A 591 -19.39 11.75 51.44
N GLY A 592 -18.33 11.69 52.27
CA GLY A 592 -17.21 12.58 52.64
C GLY A 592 -16.43 11.97 53.85
N GLU A 593 -15.27 12.52 54.24
CA GLU A 593 -14.46 12.16 55.46
C GLU A 593 -13.78 10.75 55.46
N GLY A 594 -12.67 10.46 56.18
CA GLY A 594 -11.72 11.31 56.95
C GLY A 594 -10.55 10.52 57.62
N ALA A 595 -9.33 11.08 57.58
CA ALA A 595 -8.10 10.92 58.41
C ALA A 595 -7.68 9.56 59.10
N HIS A 596 -6.42 9.11 58.88
CA HIS A 596 -5.26 9.27 59.81
C HIS A 596 -3.93 8.60 59.32
N SER A 597 -2.78 9.13 59.78
CA SER A 597 -1.36 8.93 59.37
C SER A 597 -0.62 7.71 60.03
N PRO A 598 0.73 7.47 59.90
CA PRO A 598 1.80 8.10 59.09
C PRO A 598 2.86 7.17 58.38
N HIS A 599 3.66 7.79 57.49
CA HIS A 599 5.06 7.49 57.07
C HIS A 599 5.56 6.06 56.73
N TYR A 600 5.98 5.87 55.46
CA TYR A 600 7.34 5.46 55.05
C TYR A 600 7.64 5.96 53.61
N HIS A 601 8.88 6.30 53.29
CA HIS A 601 9.27 6.84 51.98
C HIS A 601 9.69 5.76 50.97
N SER A 602 9.04 5.71 49.80
CA SER A 602 9.68 5.45 48.48
C SER A 602 8.74 5.84 47.33
N PRO A 603 9.23 6.29 46.15
CA PRO A 603 8.47 7.23 45.32
C PRO A 603 8.05 6.67 43.95
N HIS A 604 7.14 5.69 43.89
CA HIS A 604 6.59 5.23 42.61
C HIS A 604 5.07 4.96 42.64
N SER A 605 4.44 5.22 41.48
CA SER A 605 3.04 4.94 41.11
C SER A 605 1.93 5.64 41.92
N SER A 606 1.52 6.83 41.45
CA SER A 606 0.13 7.30 41.54
C SER A 606 -0.10 8.53 40.64
N PHE A 607 -0.43 8.29 39.37
CA PHE A 607 -1.02 9.31 38.49
C PHE A 607 -2.40 8.82 38.02
N GLY A 608 -3.43 9.53 38.46
CA GLY A 608 -4.83 9.18 38.19
C GLY A 608 -5.37 9.82 36.91
N ARG A 609 -6.35 9.12 36.32
CA ARG A 609 -7.43 9.62 35.43
C ARG A 609 -7.13 10.86 34.57
N LEU A 610 -6.86 10.62 33.28
CA LEU A 610 -7.43 11.49 32.25
C LEU A 610 -8.86 11.00 32.00
N ASP A 611 -9.86 11.82 32.32
CA ASP A 611 -11.23 11.59 31.84
C ASP A 611 -11.31 11.82 30.33
N THR A 612 -12.12 11.01 29.66
CA THR A 612 -12.17 10.87 28.20
C THR A 612 -13.39 11.63 27.63
N ASP A 613 -13.48 11.68 26.30
CA ASP A 613 -14.66 11.99 25.47
C ASP A 613 -14.81 13.42 24.91
N LEU A 614 -14.06 13.69 23.83
CA LEU A 614 -14.48 14.40 22.61
C LEU A 614 -13.30 14.45 21.62
N PRO A 615 -13.51 14.40 20.29
CA PRO A 615 -12.45 14.73 19.33
C PRO A 615 -12.11 16.21 19.49
N GLY A 616 -10.87 16.52 19.89
CA GLY A 616 -10.44 17.88 20.25
C GLY A 616 -10.55 18.21 21.74
N GLY A 617 -10.52 17.22 22.65
CA GLY A 617 -10.24 17.42 24.08
C GLY A 617 -8.87 18.09 24.34
N PRO A 618 -8.64 18.69 25.51
CA PRO A 618 -7.43 19.48 25.77
C PRO A 618 -6.15 18.63 25.76
N ILE A 619 -5.16 19.03 24.96
CA ILE A 619 -3.77 18.69 25.24
C ILE A 619 -3.38 19.45 26.52
N PRO A 620 -2.93 18.78 27.61
CA PRO A 620 -2.51 19.51 28.79
C PRO A 620 -1.26 20.32 28.48
N THR A 621 -1.29 21.63 28.72
CA THR A 621 -0.10 22.52 28.69
C THR A 621 0.93 22.18 29.79
N THR A 622 0.65 21.13 30.57
CA THR A 622 1.51 20.55 31.60
C THR A 622 1.38 19.02 31.60
N MET A 623 1.91 18.35 30.56
CA MET A 623 2.20 16.91 30.65
C MET A 623 3.60 16.71 31.25
N VAL A 624 3.67 15.94 32.33
CA VAL A 624 4.92 15.60 33.05
C VAL A 624 5.69 14.46 32.35
N THR A 625 5.07 13.80 31.38
CA THR A 625 5.66 12.69 30.61
C THR A 625 5.54 12.96 29.12
N ILE A 626 6.64 12.85 28.39
CA ILE A 626 6.68 13.00 26.93
C ILE A 626 5.98 11.78 26.30
N PRO A 627 5.03 11.96 25.36
CA PRO A 627 4.44 10.87 24.60
C PRO A 627 5.48 10.23 23.68
N SER A 628 5.53 8.89 23.62
CA SER A 628 6.51 8.14 22.79
C SER A 628 6.12 8.07 21.31
N PHE A 629 5.39 9.04 20.80
CA PHE A 629 4.79 9.05 19.47
C PHE A 629 4.45 10.49 19.02
N PRO A 630 4.40 10.76 17.71
CA PRO A 630 4.00 12.08 17.23
C PRO A 630 2.56 12.46 17.59
N ILE A 631 2.36 13.64 18.16
CA ILE A 631 1.04 14.26 18.32
C ILE A 631 0.85 15.30 17.21
N GLY A 632 -0.18 15.10 16.40
CA GLY A 632 -0.57 15.98 15.30
C GLY A 632 -2.03 15.72 14.88
N PRO A 633 -2.47 16.25 13.73
CA PRO A 633 -3.89 16.25 13.32
C PRO A 633 -4.47 14.87 12.94
N PHE A 634 -3.66 13.81 13.07
CA PHE A 634 -4.02 12.42 12.82
C PHE A 634 -4.23 11.62 14.12
N PHE A 635 -3.97 12.22 15.29
CA PHE A 635 -4.15 11.56 16.58
C PHE A 635 -5.65 11.39 16.92
N SER A 636 -6.06 10.15 17.21
CA SER A 636 -7.44 9.82 17.60
C SER A 636 -7.41 8.81 18.76
N SER A 637 -7.97 9.19 19.92
CA SER A 637 -8.07 8.32 21.11
C SER A 637 -8.97 7.09 20.89
N SER A 638 -9.87 7.15 19.90
CA SER A 638 -10.73 6.03 19.51
C SER A 638 -10.05 5.05 18.53
N HIS A 639 -8.88 5.41 17.99
CA HIS A 639 -8.20 4.72 16.89
C HIS A 639 -9.02 4.63 15.58
N LEU A 640 -10.04 5.50 15.42
CA LEU A 640 -10.87 5.55 14.22
C LEU A 640 -10.86 6.94 13.57
N PRO A 641 -10.85 7.02 12.21
CA PRO A 641 -11.10 8.26 11.50
C PRO A 641 -12.53 8.73 11.72
N THR A 642 -12.69 9.95 12.20
CA THR A 642 -14.01 10.54 12.43
C THR A 642 -14.28 11.60 11.38
N TYR A 643 -15.07 11.25 10.36
CA TYR A 643 -15.62 12.22 9.42
C TYR A 643 -16.97 12.70 9.95
N TYR A 644 -17.07 14.01 10.18
CA TYR A 644 -18.35 14.69 10.30
C TYR A 644 -18.59 15.46 9.00
N PRO A 645 -19.71 15.23 8.29
CA PRO A 645 -20.07 16.07 7.16
C PRO A 645 -20.28 17.52 7.63
N PRO A 646 -20.09 18.52 6.75
CA PRO A 646 -20.30 19.91 7.12
C PRO A 646 -21.70 20.12 7.71
N PRO A 647 -21.86 20.81 8.85
CA PRO A 647 -23.16 20.97 9.49
C PRO A 647 -24.13 21.77 8.60
N PRO A 648 -25.46 21.56 8.76
CA PRO A 648 -26.48 22.35 8.08
C PRO A 648 -26.20 23.84 8.19
N LEU A 649 -26.39 24.55 7.08
CA LEU A 649 -25.85 25.89 6.93
C LEU A 649 -26.67 26.91 7.73
N GLN A 650 -26.08 27.40 8.82
CA GLN A 650 -26.65 28.43 9.70
C GLN A 650 -26.01 29.77 9.40
N TYR A 651 -26.78 30.86 9.51
CA TYR A 651 -26.31 32.22 9.28
C TYR A 651 -26.36 33.06 10.55
N ILE A 652 -25.38 33.92 10.72
CA ILE A 652 -25.32 34.96 11.75
C ILE A 652 -25.04 36.33 11.12
N PHE A 653 -25.16 37.38 11.93
CA PHE A 653 -24.79 38.74 11.55
C PHE A 653 -23.65 39.24 12.45
N THR A 654 -22.54 39.66 11.85
CA THR A 654 -21.43 40.32 12.53
C THR A 654 -21.12 41.61 11.79
N ASN A 655 -21.01 42.75 12.49
CA ASN A 655 -20.75 44.06 11.88
C ASN A 655 -21.69 44.40 10.70
N ASN A 656 -22.99 44.07 10.84
CA ASN A 656 -24.04 44.20 9.82
C ASN A 656 -23.86 43.34 8.54
N ILE A 657 -22.87 42.43 8.51
CA ILE A 657 -22.66 41.48 7.42
C ILE A 657 -23.30 40.14 7.78
N ARG A 658 -24.14 39.60 6.88
CA ARG A 658 -24.70 38.24 6.99
C ARG A 658 -23.73 37.22 6.43
N HIS A 659 -23.29 36.27 7.25
CA HIS A 659 -22.34 35.22 6.86
C HIS A 659 -22.66 33.90 7.57
N PRO A 660 -22.12 32.75 7.12
CA PRO A 660 -22.33 31.48 7.78
C PRO A 660 -21.70 31.47 9.18
N LEU A 661 -22.31 30.75 10.12
CA LEU A 661 -21.71 30.48 11.42
C LEU A 661 -20.40 29.70 11.21
N ARG A 662 -19.30 30.25 11.72
CA ARG A 662 -17.95 29.69 11.51
C ARG A 662 -17.65 28.58 12.53
N PRO A 663 -17.02 27.46 12.12
CA PRO A 663 -16.47 26.50 13.06
C PRO A 663 -15.39 27.17 13.90
N LYS A 664 -15.25 26.75 15.17
CA LYS A 664 -14.15 27.20 16.02
C LYS A 664 -12.80 26.77 15.41
N PRO A 665 -11.77 27.63 15.43
CA PRO A 665 -10.42 27.23 15.02
C PRO A 665 -9.83 26.19 15.99
N PRO A 666 -8.72 25.52 15.61
CA PRO A 666 -7.97 24.66 16.52
C PRO A 666 -7.47 25.42 17.77
N ARG A 667 -7.08 24.71 18.82
CA ARG A 667 -6.65 25.33 20.08
C ARG A 667 -5.26 25.97 19.93
N MET A 668 -4.96 26.95 20.77
CA MET A 668 -3.64 27.59 20.84
C MET A 668 -2.52 26.55 21.03
N GLY A 669 -1.48 26.62 20.18
CA GLY A 669 -0.38 25.66 20.15
C GLY A 669 -0.68 24.32 19.44
N GLU A 670 -1.93 24.04 19.05
CA GLU A 670 -2.32 22.80 18.38
C GLU A 670 -1.80 22.76 16.94
N VAL A 671 -1.05 21.70 16.59
CA VAL A 671 -0.61 21.42 15.21
C VAL A 671 -1.81 20.85 14.44
N PHE A 672 -2.33 21.62 13.49
CA PHE A 672 -3.54 21.28 12.72
C PHE A 672 -3.23 20.78 11.29
N TYR A 673 -1.98 20.91 10.85
CA TYR A 673 -1.51 20.43 9.56
C TYR A 673 -0.06 19.95 9.67
N THR A 674 0.24 18.82 9.03
CA THR A 674 1.57 18.23 8.89
C THR A 674 1.68 17.57 7.52
N ARG A 675 2.82 17.69 6.84
CA ARG A 675 3.13 16.97 5.59
C ARG A 675 4.64 16.89 5.38
N PHE A 676 5.16 15.73 4.99
CA PHE A 676 6.56 15.61 4.54
C PHE A 676 6.75 16.27 3.17
N VAL A 677 7.92 16.88 2.94
CA VAL A 677 8.27 17.55 1.69
C VAL A 677 9.55 16.91 1.12
N PRO A 678 9.44 15.99 0.14
CA PRO A 678 10.58 15.31 -0.46
C PRO A 678 11.70 16.24 -0.97
N SER A 679 11.37 17.37 -1.61
CA SER A 679 12.38 18.30 -2.16
C SER A 679 13.23 19.01 -1.10
N VAL A 680 12.82 18.91 0.17
CA VAL A 680 13.46 19.56 1.32
C VAL A 680 13.96 18.53 2.35
N GLY A 681 13.41 17.31 2.38
CA GLY A 681 13.74 16.27 3.36
C GLY A 681 13.10 16.48 4.75
N GLN A 682 12.14 17.40 4.86
CA GLN A 682 11.63 17.92 6.14
C GLN A 682 10.10 17.85 6.22
N TYR A 683 9.54 17.78 7.43
CA TYR A 683 8.11 17.97 7.66
C TYR A 683 7.76 19.45 7.76
N LEU A 684 6.86 19.90 6.88
CA LEU A 684 6.14 21.16 7.03
C LEU A 684 4.97 20.95 7.99
N SER A 685 4.87 21.78 9.02
CA SER A 685 3.72 21.79 9.93
C SER A 685 3.21 23.21 10.21
N PHE A 686 1.91 23.31 10.51
CA PHE A 686 1.26 24.54 10.94
C PHE A 686 0.53 24.31 12.25
N ARG A 687 0.74 25.21 13.21
CA ARG A 687 0.02 25.25 14.48
C ARG A 687 -0.61 26.60 14.73
N VAL A 688 -1.66 26.65 15.54
CA VAL A 688 -2.19 27.92 16.03
C VAL A 688 -1.14 28.56 16.95
N ALA A 689 -0.97 29.87 16.85
CA ALA A 689 -0.07 30.60 17.74
C ALA A 689 -0.59 30.61 19.19
N SER A 690 0.28 30.90 20.15
CA SER A 690 -0.01 30.79 21.58
C SER A 690 0.52 31.98 22.37
N SER A 691 -0.34 32.61 23.17
CA SER A 691 0.06 33.67 24.12
C SER A 691 0.80 33.12 25.37
N SER A 692 1.23 31.85 25.35
CA SER A 692 2.09 31.26 26.38
C SER A 692 3.38 32.07 26.55
N THR A 693 3.79 32.29 27.80
CA THR A 693 5.10 32.88 28.14
C THR A 693 6.25 31.88 28.01
N LYS A 694 5.95 30.60 27.82
CA LYS A 694 6.91 29.52 27.54
C LYS A 694 6.85 29.12 26.06
N PRO A 695 7.96 28.64 25.48
CA PRO A 695 7.97 28.07 24.13
C PRO A 695 6.94 26.96 23.97
N VAL A 696 6.33 26.86 22.80
CA VAL A 696 5.38 25.80 22.49
C VAL A 696 6.16 24.55 22.05
N PRO A 697 6.13 23.45 22.82
CA PRO A 697 6.85 22.23 22.43
C PRO A 697 6.26 21.63 21.16
N TYR A 698 7.14 21.20 20.25
CA TYR A 698 6.74 20.46 19.06
C TYR A 698 6.81 18.95 19.34
N TYR A 699 5.69 18.26 19.11
CA TYR A 699 5.58 16.81 19.21
C TYR A 699 5.18 16.18 17.87
N GLY A 700 5.25 16.90 16.75
CA GLY A 700 4.99 16.30 15.43
C GLY A 700 6.18 15.48 14.92
N PRO A 701 6.05 14.82 13.77
CA PRO A 701 7.15 14.12 13.14
C PRO A 701 8.23 15.09 12.64
N VAL A 702 9.44 14.57 12.50
CA VAL A 702 10.65 15.27 12.03
C VAL A 702 11.33 14.46 10.92
N GLY A 703 12.09 15.13 10.05
CA GLY A 703 12.91 14.52 9.02
C GLY A 703 14.03 13.63 9.56
N LEU A 704 14.74 12.96 8.65
CA LEU A 704 15.89 12.11 9.00
C LEU A 704 17.10 12.94 9.48
N ASP A 705 17.27 14.13 8.92
CA ASP A 705 18.35 15.05 9.28
C ASP A 705 17.98 15.90 10.51
N PRO A 706 18.92 16.17 11.44
CA PRO A 706 18.65 17.02 12.60
C PRO A 706 18.22 18.44 12.18
N PRO A 707 17.21 19.03 12.84
CA PRO A 707 16.71 20.36 12.49
C PRO A 707 17.78 21.45 12.67
N VAL A 708 17.98 22.25 11.63
CA VAL A 708 18.87 23.42 11.64
C VAL A 708 18.10 24.66 12.13
N ASN A 709 18.80 25.63 12.74
CA ASN A 709 18.23 26.89 13.28
C ASN A 709 17.29 26.73 14.50
N VAL A 710 17.49 25.68 15.31
CA VAL A 710 16.76 25.42 16.56
C VAL A 710 16.78 26.53 17.62
N GLN A 711 17.57 27.60 17.45
CA GLN A 711 17.53 28.78 18.34
C GLN A 711 16.13 29.41 18.42
N THR A 712 15.31 29.25 17.38
CA THR A 712 13.92 29.76 17.37
C THR A 712 12.95 28.90 18.19
N THR A 713 13.29 27.64 18.52
CA THR A 713 12.39 26.76 19.30
C THR A 713 12.44 27.03 20.80
N THR A 714 13.38 27.87 21.27
CA THR A 714 13.53 28.24 22.69
C THR A 714 12.82 29.54 23.06
N LEU A 715 12.11 30.16 22.09
CA LEU A 715 11.39 31.42 22.24
C LEU A 715 9.89 31.20 22.41
N SER A 716 9.21 32.09 23.14
CA SER A 716 7.73 32.15 23.12
C SER A 716 7.24 32.73 21.78
N ASP A 717 5.98 32.52 21.41
CA ASP A 717 5.45 33.10 20.16
C ASP A 717 5.43 34.64 20.21
N ASN A 718 5.25 35.24 21.39
CA ASN A 718 5.38 36.69 21.57
C ASN A 718 6.81 37.17 21.29
N ASP A 719 7.82 36.43 21.76
CA ASP A 719 9.23 36.75 21.49
C ASP A 719 9.61 36.54 20.02
N LEU A 720 9.07 35.48 19.38
CA LEU A 720 9.20 35.26 17.93
C LEU A 720 8.59 36.42 17.14
N MET A 721 7.37 36.86 17.47
CA MET A 721 6.73 37.99 16.80
C MET A 721 7.50 39.29 17.01
N LYS A 722 7.95 39.58 18.24
CA LYS A 722 8.79 40.74 18.55
C LYS A 722 10.11 40.72 17.76
N MET A 723 10.78 39.57 17.70
CA MET A 723 12.01 39.37 16.93
C MET A 723 11.78 39.53 15.42
N TRP A 724 10.71 38.95 14.88
CA TRP A 724 10.41 38.99 13.45
C TRP A 724 9.94 40.36 12.98
N MET A 725 9.02 41.01 13.70
CA MET A 725 8.54 42.36 13.37
C MET A 725 9.61 43.44 13.61
N GLY A 726 10.58 43.20 14.51
CA GLY A 726 11.76 44.05 14.66
C GLY A 726 12.74 44.02 13.48
N LYS A 727 12.64 43.05 12.55
CA LYS A 727 13.46 43.03 11.33
C LYS A 727 12.98 44.14 10.37
N PRO A 728 13.82 45.08 9.91
CA PRO A 728 13.38 46.21 9.07
C PRO A 728 12.58 45.82 7.82
N ARG A 729 12.92 44.66 7.21
CA ARG A 729 12.17 44.07 6.08
C ARG A 729 10.72 43.78 6.43
N VAL A 730 10.44 43.31 7.65
CA VAL A 730 9.09 42.92 8.09
C VAL A 730 8.33 44.18 8.53
N ASN A 731 8.97 45.02 9.34
CA ASN A 731 8.43 46.31 9.79
C ASN A 731 7.90 47.17 8.63
N ALA A 732 8.63 47.25 7.51
CA ALA A 732 8.23 47.99 6.31
C ALA A 732 6.91 47.51 5.64
N PHE A 733 6.38 46.35 6.03
CA PHE A 733 5.11 45.79 5.55
C PHE A 733 4.05 45.59 6.65
N TRP A 734 4.48 45.34 7.90
CA TRP A 734 3.62 44.97 9.03
C TRP A 734 3.58 46.01 10.16
N GLY A 735 4.41 47.06 10.09
CA GLY A 735 4.53 48.08 11.14
C GLY A 735 5.30 47.62 12.37
N ASP A 736 5.24 48.43 13.42
CA ASP A 736 5.89 48.17 14.70
C ASP A 736 5.17 47.09 15.53
N TYR A 737 5.95 46.35 16.33
CA TYR A 737 5.41 45.35 17.24
C TYR A 737 4.73 45.99 18.46
N GLY A 738 3.44 45.72 18.65
CA GLY A 738 2.73 45.99 19.90
C GLY A 738 2.73 44.75 20.83
N PRO A 739 2.86 44.90 22.16
CA PRO A 739 2.88 43.77 23.09
C PRO A 739 1.61 42.93 23.06
N ASP A 740 0.46 43.55 22.77
CA ASP A 740 -0.84 42.88 22.67
C ASP A 740 -1.14 42.29 21.27
N PHE A 741 -0.20 42.37 20.32
CA PHE A 741 -0.41 41.96 18.92
C PHE A 741 -1.01 40.55 18.82
N LEU A 742 -0.41 39.57 19.50
CA LEU A 742 -0.83 38.18 19.41
C LEU A 742 -2.17 37.95 20.15
N THR A 743 -2.36 38.59 21.31
CA THR A 743 -3.62 38.55 22.08
C THR A 743 -4.78 39.11 21.27
N ASN A 744 -4.58 40.24 20.57
CA ASN A 744 -5.58 40.85 19.71
C ASN A 744 -5.92 39.98 18.49
N SER A 745 -4.91 39.27 17.95
CA SER A 745 -5.07 38.36 16.81
C SER A 745 -5.82 37.07 17.20
N LEU A 746 -5.54 36.52 18.39
CA LEU A 746 -6.23 35.36 18.97
C LEU A 746 -7.71 35.60 19.29
N ASN A 747 -8.07 36.86 19.59
CA ASN A 747 -9.44 37.25 19.94
C ASN A 747 -10.31 37.63 18.73
N GLN A 748 -9.79 37.59 17.49
CA GLN A 748 -10.59 37.87 16.30
C GLN A 748 -11.63 36.76 16.04
N PRO A 749 -12.90 37.08 15.73
CA PRO A 749 -13.93 36.08 15.46
C PRO A 749 -13.84 35.48 14.05
N HIS A 750 -13.25 36.20 13.09
CA HIS A 750 -13.20 35.83 11.68
C HIS A 750 -11.83 35.31 11.21
N SER A 751 -10.79 35.39 12.06
CA SER A 751 -9.42 34.99 11.74
C SER A 751 -8.76 34.27 12.92
N PHE A 752 -7.70 33.51 12.65
CA PHE A 752 -6.84 32.98 13.71
C PHE A 752 -5.35 33.00 13.31
N PRO A 753 -4.44 33.26 14.26
CA PRO A 753 -3.01 33.32 14.02
C PRO A 753 -2.36 31.93 13.98
N VAL A 754 -1.39 31.77 13.10
CA VAL A 754 -0.73 30.50 12.77
C VAL A 754 0.78 30.68 12.73
N ILE A 755 1.51 29.73 13.32
CA ILE A 755 2.96 29.60 13.18
C ILE A 755 3.26 28.43 12.23
N GLY A 756 4.06 28.70 11.20
CA GLY A 756 4.62 27.67 10.33
C GLY A 756 5.96 27.17 10.85
N GLN A 757 6.16 25.85 10.78
CA GLN A 757 7.32 25.14 11.30
C GLN A 757 7.90 24.18 10.26
N TRP A 758 9.23 24.00 10.28
CA TRP A 758 9.95 22.93 9.57
C TRP A 758 10.61 22.03 10.59
N ASP A 759 10.19 20.76 10.69
CA ASP A 759 10.62 19.82 11.75
C ASP A 759 10.51 20.43 13.17
N GLY A 760 9.47 21.23 13.39
CA GLY A 760 9.23 21.97 14.64
C GLY A 760 9.91 23.34 14.75
N VAL A 761 10.84 23.69 13.86
CA VAL A 761 11.55 25.00 13.85
C VAL A 761 10.65 26.10 13.27
N PRO A 762 10.22 27.12 14.06
CA PRO A 762 9.39 28.23 13.56
C PRO A 762 10.10 29.07 12.50
N PHE A 763 9.39 29.40 11.41
CA PHE A 763 9.94 30.21 10.31
C PHE A 763 9.11 31.43 9.90
N GLY A 764 7.81 31.43 10.20
CA GLY A 764 6.90 32.48 9.80
C GLY A 764 5.56 32.42 10.52
N TYR A 765 4.88 33.56 10.47
CA TYR A 765 3.55 33.81 11.00
C TYR A 765 2.56 34.01 9.85
N PHE A 766 1.35 33.51 10.02
CA PHE A 766 0.27 33.58 9.04
C PHE A 766 -1.05 33.85 9.75
N GLU A 767 -2.00 34.46 9.06
CA GLU A 767 -3.38 34.58 9.56
C GLU A 767 -4.30 33.97 8.53
N ILE A 768 -5.10 33.00 8.96
CA ILE A 768 -6.13 32.41 8.10
C ILE A 768 -7.47 33.02 8.51
N TYR A 769 -8.10 33.75 7.58
CA TYR A 769 -9.32 34.49 7.84
C TYR A 769 -10.46 34.11 6.88
N TRP A 770 -11.68 34.48 7.25
CA TRP A 770 -12.87 34.36 6.39
C TRP A 770 -13.06 35.67 5.62
N VAL A 771 -12.96 35.63 4.29
CA VAL A 771 -12.90 36.83 3.45
C VAL A 771 -14.13 37.72 3.63
N LYS A 772 -15.32 37.11 3.72
CA LYS A 772 -16.60 37.82 3.77
C LYS A 772 -16.79 38.70 5.01
N GLU A 773 -16.21 38.33 6.15
CA GLU A 773 -16.25 39.13 7.38
C GLU A 773 -15.12 40.18 7.45
N ASP A 774 -14.03 39.94 6.73
CA ASP A 774 -12.84 40.77 6.74
C ASP A 774 -13.05 42.13 6.02
N ILE A 775 -12.11 43.06 6.23
CA ILE A 775 -12.00 44.28 5.44
C ILE A 775 -11.97 43.99 3.93
N LEU A 776 -11.28 42.93 3.46
CA LEU A 776 -11.29 42.54 2.05
C LEU A 776 -12.72 42.26 1.55
N GLY A 777 -13.53 41.52 2.31
CA GLY A 777 -14.93 41.23 1.98
C GLY A 777 -15.80 42.47 1.82
N ARG A 778 -15.52 43.54 2.57
CA ARG A 778 -16.23 44.83 2.45
C ARG A 778 -15.97 45.54 1.12
N HIS A 779 -14.78 45.36 0.54
CA HIS A 779 -14.44 45.90 -0.79
C HIS A 779 -14.94 45.00 -1.94
N LEU A 780 -15.06 43.68 -1.71
CA LEU A 780 -15.58 42.72 -2.69
C LEU A 780 -17.12 42.66 -2.72
N GLY A 781 -17.78 42.96 -1.60
CA GLY A 781 -19.24 42.88 -1.47
C GLY A 781 -19.75 41.47 -1.81
N ASN A 782 -20.62 41.38 -2.82
CA ASN A 782 -21.21 40.12 -3.27
C ASN A 782 -20.22 39.19 -4.00
N GLU A 783 -19.02 39.65 -4.37
CA GLU A 783 -17.98 38.80 -4.95
C GLU A 783 -17.29 37.89 -3.92
N ALA A 784 -17.39 38.21 -2.62
CA ALA A 784 -16.84 37.39 -1.54
C ALA A 784 -17.73 36.16 -1.28
N GLY A 785 -17.23 34.97 -1.60
CA GLY A 785 -17.94 33.71 -1.38
C GLY A 785 -18.18 33.42 0.11
N GLU A 786 -19.27 32.71 0.39
CA GLU A 786 -19.72 32.41 1.76
C GLU A 786 -18.67 31.67 2.60
N TRP A 787 -17.74 30.94 1.99
CA TRP A 787 -16.70 30.15 2.65
C TRP A 787 -15.29 30.46 2.13
N ASP A 788 -15.11 31.60 1.46
CA ASP A 788 -13.81 31.99 0.91
C ASP A 788 -12.83 32.32 2.04
N ARG A 789 -11.60 31.80 1.88
CA ARG A 789 -10.51 31.93 2.84
C ARG A 789 -9.51 32.97 2.38
N GLY A 790 -8.97 33.73 3.32
CA GLY A 790 -7.90 34.69 3.07
C GLY A 790 -6.65 34.35 3.86
N LEU A 791 -5.48 34.78 3.36
CA LEU A 791 -4.18 34.54 3.97
C LEU A 791 -3.36 35.82 4.11
N HIS A 792 -3.07 36.23 5.35
CA HIS A 792 -1.94 37.13 5.60
C HIS A 792 -0.66 36.33 5.85
N VAL A 793 0.49 36.88 5.43
CA VAL A 793 1.78 36.19 5.42
C VAL A 793 2.89 37.08 5.96
N LEU A 794 3.63 36.57 6.96
CA LEU A 794 4.83 37.16 7.52
C LEU A 794 5.92 36.09 7.60
N ILE A 795 6.87 36.11 6.66
CA ILE A 795 8.06 35.25 6.74
C ILE A 795 9.12 35.97 7.56
N GLY A 796 9.34 35.47 8.78
CA GLY A 796 10.30 36.01 9.73
C GLY A 796 11.73 35.57 9.41
N GLU A 797 11.92 34.30 9.08
CA GLU A 797 13.24 33.71 8.84
C GLU A 797 13.71 33.79 7.38
N GLU A 798 14.96 34.21 7.18
CA GLU A 798 15.50 34.49 5.85
C GLU A 798 15.66 33.22 4.99
N TRP A 799 16.10 32.11 5.60
CA TRP A 799 16.29 30.83 4.92
C TRP A 799 14.97 30.23 4.37
N ALA A 800 13.83 30.58 4.98
CA ALA A 800 12.52 30.11 4.53
C ALA A 800 11.94 30.91 3.35
N ARG A 801 12.51 32.07 3.01
CA ARG A 801 12.02 32.95 1.93
C ARG A 801 12.11 32.33 0.53
N GLY A 802 12.99 31.34 0.33
CA GLY A 802 13.08 30.60 -0.93
C GLY A 802 11.92 29.60 -1.13
N ARG A 803 11.26 29.18 -0.04
CA ARG A 803 10.34 28.03 -0.01
C ARG A 803 8.85 28.40 -0.22
N VAL A 804 8.56 29.58 -0.80
CA VAL A 804 7.18 30.12 -0.91
C VAL A 804 6.16 29.15 -1.51
N PRO A 805 6.36 28.54 -2.69
CA PRO A 805 5.35 27.65 -3.28
C PRO A 805 5.07 26.43 -2.39
N VAL A 806 6.09 25.96 -1.66
CA VAL A 806 6.03 24.75 -0.84
C VAL A 806 5.18 24.95 0.42
N TRP A 807 5.42 26.03 1.18
CA TRP A 807 4.59 26.29 2.35
C TRP A 807 3.21 26.87 1.99
N LEU A 808 3.12 27.67 0.92
CA LEU A 808 1.84 28.27 0.49
C LEU A 808 0.86 27.19 0.04
N SER A 809 1.32 26.24 -0.79
CA SER A 809 0.49 25.13 -1.24
C SER A 809 0.08 24.20 -0.09
N GLY A 810 0.84 24.14 1.01
CA GLY A 810 0.44 23.48 2.26
C GLY A 810 -0.70 24.19 3.00
N LEU A 811 -0.64 25.53 3.15
CA LEU A 811 -1.75 26.32 3.72
C LEU A 811 -3.02 26.19 2.88
N VAL A 812 -2.86 26.23 1.56
CA VAL A 812 -3.94 26.03 0.59
C VAL A 812 -4.59 24.65 0.75
N HIS A 813 -3.78 23.60 0.80
CA HIS A 813 -4.23 22.22 1.00
C HIS A 813 -5.08 22.10 2.28
N TRP A 814 -4.64 22.71 3.39
CA TRP A 814 -5.45 22.75 4.61
C TRP A 814 -6.74 23.57 4.44
N CYS A 815 -6.71 24.73 3.79
CA CYS A 815 -7.90 25.56 3.56
C CYS A 815 -8.97 24.79 2.78
N LEU A 816 -8.59 24.10 1.69
CA LEU A 816 -9.53 23.33 0.85
C LEU A 816 -10.04 22.04 1.51
N THR A 817 -9.27 21.42 2.41
CA THR A 817 -9.61 20.15 3.07
C THR A 817 -10.11 20.29 4.52
N SER A 818 -10.13 21.51 5.07
CA SER A 818 -10.75 21.82 6.37
C SER A 818 -12.27 22.00 6.24
N ASP A 819 -12.74 22.70 5.19
CA ASP A 819 -14.16 22.77 4.84
C ASP A 819 -14.33 22.74 3.32
N TYR A 820 -15.01 21.69 2.81
CA TYR A 820 -15.25 21.49 1.38
C TYR A 820 -16.17 22.51 0.72
N ARG A 821 -16.73 23.47 1.46
CA ARG A 821 -17.47 24.62 0.88
C ARG A 821 -16.53 25.76 0.48
N THR A 822 -15.26 25.72 0.90
CA THR A 822 -14.22 26.66 0.47
C THR A 822 -13.98 26.49 -1.03
N MET A 823 -14.28 27.52 -1.82
CA MET A 823 -14.09 27.53 -3.28
C MET A 823 -12.94 28.43 -3.72
N ASN A 824 -12.68 29.52 -3.01
CA ASN A 824 -11.59 30.43 -3.32
C ASN A 824 -10.65 30.68 -2.13
N ILE A 825 -9.37 30.90 -2.44
CA ILE A 825 -8.37 31.40 -1.51
C ILE A 825 -7.86 32.74 -2.03
N CYS A 826 -7.87 33.75 -1.17
CA CYS A 826 -7.65 35.16 -1.50
C CYS A 826 -6.42 35.72 -0.77
N LEU A 827 -5.73 36.66 -1.41
CA LEU A 827 -4.70 37.49 -0.80
C LEU A 827 -4.77 38.94 -1.34
N GLU A 828 -4.30 39.88 -0.53
CA GLU A 828 -4.22 41.31 -0.83
C GLU A 828 -2.77 41.89 -0.75
N PRO A 829 -1.78 41.31 -1.46
CA PRO A 829 -0.41 41.81 -1.45
C PRO A 829 -0.33 43.24 -2.01
N ARG A 830 0.57 44.06 -1.44
CA ARG A 830 0.87 45.40 -1.95
C ARG A 830 1.29 45.36 -3.41
N VAL A 831 0.89 46.38 -4.18
CA VAL A 831 1.18 46.48 -5.63
C VAL A 831 2.69 46.56 -5.96
N ASP A 832 3.51 47.03 -5.02
CA ASP A 832 4.97 47.14 -5.16
C ASP A 832 5.71 45.83 -4.85
N ASN A 833 5.06 44.81 -4.29
CA ASN A 833 5.68 43.53 -3.94
C ASN A 833 5.72 42.56 -5.12
N ALA A 834 6.36 42.99 -6.22
CA ALA A 834 6.46 42.23 -7.48
C ALA A 834 7.02 40.81 -7.29
N ARG A 835 7.98 40.62 -6.37
CA ARG A 835 8.56 39.29 -6.08
C ARG A 835 7.55 38.34 -5.47
N PHE A 836 6.67 38.80 -4.58
CA PHE A 836 5.65 37.93 -3.99
C PHE A 836 4.51 37.68 -4.99
N LEU A 837 4.08 38.69 -5.74
CA LEU A 837 3.09 38.54 -6.82
C LEU A 837 3.50 37.47 -7.84
N GLN A 838 4.75 37.49 -8.31
CA GLN A 838 5.28 36.47 -9.23
C GLN A 838 5.27 35.06 -8.62
N ARG A 839 5.51 34.92 -7.30
CA ARG A 839 5.44 33.62 -6.61
C ARG A 839 4.00 33.13 -6.44
N LEU A 840 3.03 34.03 -6.25
CA LEU A 840 1.61 33.70 -6.21
C LEU A 840 1.13 33.19 -7.57
N GLU A 841 1.50 33.88 -8.66
CA GLU A 841 1.18 33.46 -10.04
C GLU A 841 1.76 32.09 -10.38
N TYR A 842 3.03 31.86 -10.04
CA TYR A 842 3.66 30.53 -10.20
C TYR A 842 3.01 29.45 -9.33
N SER A 843 2.26 29.83 -8.29
CA SER A 843 1.52 28.91 -7.41
C SER A 843 0.05 28.76 -7.80
N GLY A 844 -0.38 29.25 -8.97
CA GLY A 844 -1.74 29.11 -9.50
C GLY A 844 -2.73 30.23 -9.16
N PHE A 845 -2.28 31.31 -8.51
CA PHE A 845 -3.14 32.46 -8.20
C PHE A 845 -3.23 33.45 -9.37
N CYS A 846 -4.42 34.00 -9.62
CA CYS A 846 -4.68 35.02 -10.62
C CYS A 846 -4.81 36.41 -9.96
N ARG A 847 -4.24 37.46 -10.58
CA ARG A 847 -4.56 38.86 -10.22
C ARG A 847 -5.87 39.26 -10.89
N GLU A 848 -6.80 39.87 -10.15
CA GLU A 848 -8.11 40.23 -10.70
C GLU A 848 -8.29 41.74 -10.83
N LYS A 849 -8.12 42.48 -9.73
CA LYS A 849 -8.24 43.95 -9.71
C LYS A 849 -7.39 44.55 -8.59
N GLN A 850 -7.17 45.85 -8.59
CA GLN A 850 -6.55 46.54 -7.46
C GLN A 850 -7.61 47.01 -6.46
N ILE A 851 -7.25 47.02 -5.17
CA ILE A 851 -8.08 47.51 -4.07
C ILE A 851 -7.26 48.48 -3.24
N SER A 852 -7.85 49.64 -2.95
CA SER A 852 -7.29 50.68 -2.09
C SER A 852 -7.81 50.52 -0.66
N PHE A 853 -6.92 50.13 0.25
CA PHE A 853 -7.17 50.16 1.68
C PHE A 853 -6.58 51.46 2.27
N PRO A 854 -7.09 51.98 3.41
CA PRO A 854 -6.59 53.22 4.02
C PRO A 854 -5.07 53.26 4.30
N HIS A 855 -4.44 52.09 4.42
CA HIS A 855 -3.01 51.93 4.74
C HIS A 855 -2.16 51.35 3.60
N LYS A 856 -2.76 50.87 2.49
CA LYS A 856 -2.02 50.24 1.37
C LYS A 856 -2.83 50.19 0.07
N GLN A 857 -2.13 50.29 -1.07
CA GLN A 857 -2.65 49.88 -2.37
C GLN A 857 -2.25 48.41 -2.62
N SER A 858 -3.22 47.55 -2.90
CA SER A 858 -3.02 46.10 -3.07
C SER A 858 -3.61 45.56 -4.37
N TRP A 859 -3.07 44.44 -4.86
CA TRP A 859 -3.78 43.58 -5.81
C TRP A 859 -4.70 42.64 -5.04
N TYR A 860 -5.96 42.52 -5.47
CA TYR A 860 -6.79 41.35 -5.15
C TYR A 860 -6.31 40.18 -6.01
N VAL A 861 -5.87 39.13 -5.31
CA VAL A 861 -5.30 37.93 -5.90
C VAL A 861 -6.12 36.73 -5.42
N ARG A 862 -6.61 35.90 -6.34
CA ARG A 862 -7.48 34.76 -6.07
C ARG A 862 -6.96 33.50 -6.73
N MET A 863 -6.99 32.38 -6.02
CA MET A 863 -6.93 31.05 -6.60
C MET A 863 -8.26 30.33 -6.37
N ARG A 864 -8.80 29.76 -7.45
CA ARG A 864 -10.00 28.93 -7.40
C ARG A 864 -9.63 27.48 -7.15
N ARG A 865 -10.50 26.75 -6.46
CA ARG A 865 -10.33 25.32 -6.16
C ARG A 865 -10.11 24.43 -7.39
N GLU A 866 -10.69 24.81 -8.53
CA GLU A 866 -10.52 24.12 -9.82
C GLU A 866 -9.09 24.24 -10.41
N GLN A 867 -8.37 25.31 -10.04
CA GLN A 867 -7.01 25.59 -10.51
C GLN A 867 -5.92 24.93 -9.66
N TRP A 868 -6.28 24.40 -8.48
CA TRP A 868 -5.32 23.83 -7.56
C TRP A 868 -5.14 22.32 -7.78
N GLU A 869 -4.02 21.98 -8.42
CA GLU A 869 -3.65 20.61 -8.81
C GLU A 869 -3.14 19.73 -7.66
N GLY A 870 -2.58 20.33 -6.61
CA GLY A 870 -1.96 19.62 -5.50
C GLY A 870 -0.88 20.45 -4.79
N PRO A 871 -0.32 19.93 -3.67
CA PRO A 871 0.74 20.61 -2.94
C PRO A 871 2.10 20.37 -3.60
N ALA A 872 2.98 21.38 -3.61
CA ALA A 872 4.32 21.25 -4.17
C ALA A 872 5.17 20.27 -3.35
N LEU A 873 5.89 19.37 -4.03
CA LEU A 873 6.68 18.28 -3.43
C LEU A 873 8.09 18.74 -3.03
#